data_AF-A0A7X1LJX1-F1
#
_entry.id   AF-A0A7X1LJX1-F1
#
_cell.length_a   1.000
_cell.length_b   1.000
_cell.length_c   1.000
_cell.angle_alpha   90.00
_cell.angle_beta   90.00
_cell.angle_gamma   90.00
#
_symmetry.space_group_name_H-M   'P 1'
#
loop_
_entity.id
_entity.type
_entity.pdbx_description
1 polymer ?
#
loop_
_entity_poly.entity_id
_entity_poly.type
_entity_poly.pdbx_seq_one_letter_code
_entity_poly.pdbx_strand_id
1 'polypeptide(L)'
;MKNLNIKTSINSYDIIIGQNSFLKINDFTNGYDKILFLTNKTIGEIYHQQISDILPKNKTFTYKMNDGENFKNIDTAMDIISFLIEHNFSRKSLIICVGGGVVCDLGGFVASTFMRGIDFLQVPTSLLAQVDASIGGKVAINHQLGKNLIGSFKQPIGVIIDINFLKTLPFEEFKSGMGEIIKHAIILKNSNYFDFLKNHYKEILNLEPIFLIEMIFESCKIKKQFVENDEFEKGDRAFLNLGHTYAHALETLLNYENISHGKAVAKGIIFELYLSKRLGFVDDNYISKISELFEMYTIDCHPIYLEENLLIQNMKKDKKNSNDSINFILDKINFLENMSISQEMILEVNSLFKNHILKGVIDIGTNSCRLFIAEIIKKDNQIEIITPLFKDLDVSRLGKNLNQTGVLSEESIEKTFSIIKKFKKKSDSMGVTELIAFATSATREATNGSTFVENIKNKFNIKTLVIPGEMEAKLSFNGNSALYHERIATIDVGGGSTEVTIGSYENIEFIKSFPIGVVKLTEMFFSEENYNEETLKSSRNYLKGFFTELDKFKNSNFKIIGVAGTVTSNVSIVKKLSKFIENEINKYTLSKVILEENLNLFLSKSLEERKKIIGLEPNRADVIIAGNLILLTLLEVLGKDFITVSTNDNLEGGMVLTI
;
A
#
# COMPACT_ATOMS: atom_id res chain seq x y z
N MET A 1 -7.38 -18.65 29.33
CA MET A 1 -5.95 -18.29 29.24
C MET A 1 -5.15 -19.56 29.07
N LYS A 2 -4.14 -19.55 28.21
CA LYS A 2 -3.13 -20.60 28.06
C LYS A 2 -1.76 -20.02 28.45
N ASN A 3 -0.86 -20.87 28.92
CA ASN A 3 0.53 -20.51 29.21
C ASN A 3 1.47 -21.47 28.47
N LEU A 4 2.54 -20.93 27.91
CA LEU A 4 3.60 -21.69 27.27
C LEU A 4 4.95 -21.22 27.83
N ASN A 5 5.65 -22.10 28.54
CA ASN A 5 6.99 -21.82 29.02
C ASN A 5 8.02 -22.10 27.92
N ILE A 6 8.92 -21.16 27.62
CA ILE A 6 10.04 -21.33 26.69
C ILE A 6 11.33 -21.47 27.51
N LYS A 7 12.14 -22.48 27.17
CA LYS A 7 13.48 -22.69 27.72
C LYS A 7 14.53 -22.23 26.72
N THR A 8 15.48 -21.43 27.18
CA THR A 8 16.62 -20.98 26.39
C THR A 8 17.91 -21.41 27.06
N SER A 9 19.05 -21.16 26.42
CA SER A 9 20.37 -21.50 26.97
C SER A 9 20.68 -20.78 28.29
N ILE A 10 20.03 -19.65 28.58
CA ILE A 10 20.36 -18.77 29.71
C ILE A 10 19.21 -18.66 30.73
N ASN A 11 17.96 -18.66 30.27
CA ASN A 11 16.79 -18.50 31.14
C ASN A 11 15.53 -19.18 30.58
N SER A 12 14.44 -19.16 31.33
CA SER A 12 13.10 -19.47 30.82
C SER A 12 12.16 -18.29 31.02
N TYR A 13 11.16 -18.19 30.15
CA TYR A 13 10.11 -17.18 30.24
C TYR A 13 8.77 -17.74 29.80
N ASP A 14 7.69 -17.11 30.25
CA ASP A 14 6.32 -17.51 29.95
C ASP A 14 5.73 -16.67 28.83
N ILE A 15 4.97 -17.35 27.95
CA ILE A 15 4.05 -16.73 26.99
C ILE A 15 2.63 -16.94 27.51
N ILE A 16 2.01 -15.86 27.98
CA ILE A 16 0.64 -15.87 28.50
C ILE A 16 -0.31 -15.42 27.39
N ILE A 17 -1.22 -16.30 26.99
CA ILE A 17 -2.13 -16.09 25.87
C ILE A 17 -3.58 -16.10 26.37
N GLY A 18 -4.34 -15.07 26.06
CA GLY A 18 -5.74 -15.06 26.45
C GLY A 18 -6.47 -13.76 26.16
N GLN A 19 -7.70 -13.72 26.65
CA GLN A 19 -8.50 -12.51 26.69
C GLN A 19 -8.27 -11.82 28.03
N ASN A 20 -8.05 -10.50 28.01
CA ASN A 20 -7.71 -9.68 29.18
C ASN A 20 -6.41 -10.14 29.88
N SER A 21 -5.54 -10.84 29.15
CA SER A 21 -4.20 -11.22 29.61
C SER A 21 -3.31 -10.00 29.81
N PHE A 22 -3.58 -8.84 29.19
CA PHE A 22 -2.84 -7.60 29.44
C PHE A 22 -2.82 -7.21 30.94
N LEU A 23 -3.84 -7.62 31.72
CA LEU A 23 -3.89 -7.41 33.17
C LEU A 23 -2.69 -8.06 33.90
N LYS A 24 -2.06 -9.07 33.29
CA LYS A 24 -0.88 -9.76 33.82
C LYS A 24 0.41 -8.96 33.68
N ILE A 25 0.42 -7.83 32.94
CA ILE A 25 1.59 -6.97 32.83
C ILE A 25 2.09 -6.53 34.21
N ASN A 26 1.16 -6.20 35.12
CA ASN A 26 1.52 -5.71 36.46
C ASN A 26 2.32 -6.76 37.29
N ASP A 27 2.07 -8.05 37.06
CA ASP A 27 2.74 -9.14 37.78
C ASP A 27 4.27 -9.13 37.53
N PHE A 28 4.71 -8.59 36.38
CA PHE A 28 6.12 -8.46 35.98
C PHE A 28 6.79 -7.17 36.46
N THR A 29 6.08 -6.27 37.15
CA THR A 29 6.62 -4.94 37.52
C THR A 29 7.29 -4.90 38.89
N ASN A 30 7.17 -5.98 39.65
CA ASN A 30 7.70 -6.08 41.01
C ASN A 30 9.25 -6.13 41.00
N GLY A 31 9.88 -5.43 41.94
CA GLY A 31 11.34 -5.42 42.09
C GLY A 31 12.11 -4.43 41.19
N TYR A 32 11.47 -3.88 40.14
CA TYR A 32 12.08 -2.86 39.28
C TYR A 32 11.95 -1.45 39.87
N ASP A 33 12.99 -0.63 39.72
CA ASP A 33 13.03 0.75 40.23
C ASP A 33 12.29 1.74 39.33
N LYS A 34 12.39 1.55 38.01
CA LYS A 34 11.70 2.32 36.96
C LYS A 34 11.22 1.42 35.84
N ILE A 35 10.15 1.86 35.20
CA ILE A 35 9.47 1.15 34.13
C ILE A 35 9.29 2.10 32.96
N LEU A 36 9.75 1.71 31.79
CA LEU A 36 9.44 2.39 30.54
C LEU A 36 8.28 1.67 29.88
N PHE A 37 7.13 2.33 29.79
CA PHE A 37 6.07 1.95 28.86
C PHE A 37 6.42 2.51 27.47
N LEU A 38 6.94 1.64 26.60
CA LEU A 38 7.31 1.97 25.23
C LEU A 38 6.19 1.55 24.26
N THR A 39 5.71 2.48 23.45
CA THR A 39 4.71 2.24 22.40
C THR A 39 4.88 3.22 21.25
N ASN A 40 4.09 3.09 20.17
CA ASN A 40 4.01 4.09 19.11
C ASN A 40 2.78 5.01 19.32
N LYS A 41 2.65 6.08 18.53
CA LYS A 41 1.52 7.01 18.63
C LYS A 41 0.16 6.34 18.42
N THR A 42 0.02 5.50 17.39
CA THR A 42 -1.24 4.81 17.03
C THR A 42 -1.74 3.90 18.16
N ILE A 43 -0.90 2.98 18.63
CA ILE A 43 -1.23 2.06 19.73
C ILE A 43 -1.38 2.83 21.04
N GLY A 44 -0.55 3.86 21.25
CA GLY A 44 -0.60 4.74 22.40
C GLY A 44 -1.81 5.67 22.45
N GLU A 45 -2.57 5.84 21.36
CA GLU A 45 -3.87 6.52 21.36
C GLU A 45 -4.99 5.58 21.81
N ILE A 46 -4.90 4.30 21.42
CA ILE A 46 -5.95 3.30 21.69
C ILE A 46 -5.82 2.70 23.09
N TYR A 47 -4.63 2.25 23.48
CA TYR A 47 -4.43 1.36 24.65
C TYR A 47 -3.67 1.99 25.81
N HIS A 48 -3.15 3.21 25.65
CA HIS A 48 -2.31 3.83 26.68
C HIS A 48 -3.01 3.96 28.03
N GLN A 49 -4.26 4.42 28.05
CA GLN A 49 -5.00 4.62 29.29
C GLN A 49 -5.20 3.28 30.01
N GLN A 50 -5.75 2.29 29.30
CA GLN A 50 -6.05 0.96 29.83
C GLN A 50 -4.82 0.25 30.41
N ILE A 51 -3.65 0.39 29.77
CA ILE A 51 -2.41 -0.22 30.24
C ILE A 51 -1.78 0.61 31.36
N SER A 52 -1.81 1.94 31.29
CA SER A 52 -1.22 2.79 32.33
C SER A 52 -1.97 2.67 33.66
N ASP A 53 -3.28 2.39 33.62
CA ASP A 53 -4.10 2.23 34.83
C ASP A 53 -3.74 0.99 35.65
N ILE A 54 -3.14 -0.02 35.04
CA ILE A 54 -2.66 -1.23 35.76
C ILE A 54 -1.19 -1.15 36.16
N LEU A 55 -0.46 -0.14 35.69
CA LEU A 55 0.96 0.03 35.97
C LEU A 55 1.19 0.93 37.21
N PRO A 56 2.30 0.72 37.94
CA PRO A 56 2.62 1.53 39.11
C PRO A 56 2.98 2.97 38.71
N LYS A 57 2.07 3.91 38.97
CA LYS A 57 2.15 5.32 38.52
C LYS A 57 3.40 6.06 39.01
N ASN A 58 3.91 5.71 40.19
CA ASN A 58 5.04 6.39 40.82
C ASN A 58 6.41 6.08 40.18
N LYS A 59 6.49 5.05 39.32
CA LYS A 59 7.74 4.62 38.69
C LYS A 59 7.63 4.29 37.20
N THR A 60 6.48 4.54 36.59
CA THR A 60 6.23 4.31 35.16
C THR A 60 6.40 5.60 34.37
N PHE A 61 7.22 5.56 33.33
CA PHE A 61 7.43 6.63 32.36
C PHE A 61 6.96 6.13 31.00
N THR A 62 6.35 7.00 30.20
CA THR A 62 5.84 6.63 28.87
C THR A 62 6.64 7.31 27.78
N TYR A 63 7.03 6.52 26.76
CA TYR A 63 7.61 7.03 25.53
C TYR A 63 6.76 6.55 24.34
N LYS A 64 6.29 7.51 23.52
CA LYS A 64 5.48 7.26 22.32
C LYS A 64 6.30 7.60 21.07
N MET A 65 6.88 6.59 20.42
CA MET A 65 7.58 6.78 19.15
C MET A 65 6.61 7.06 17.99
N ASN A 66 7.12 7.59 16.89
CA ASN A 66 6.33 7.65 15.65
C ASN A 66 6.04 6.23 15.13
N ASP A 67 4.90 6.07 14.46
CA ASP A 67 4.49 4.80 13.89
C ASP A 67 5.07 4.60 12.48
N GLY A 68 5.44 3.35 12.16
CA GLY A 68 6.00 2.95 10.86
C GLY A 68 7.35 2.24 10.94
N GLU A 69 7.59 1.33 10.00
CA GLU A 69 8.84 0.56 9.85
C GLU A 69 10.07 1.46 9.62
N ASN A 70 9.88 2.64 9.02
CA ASN A 70 10.91 3.65 8.81
C ASN A 70 11.47 4.22 10.12
N PHE A 71 10.75 4.13 11.24
CA PHE A 71 11.22 4.52 12.58
C PHE A 71 11.91 3.37 13.33
N LYS A 72 11.99 2.17 12.74
CA LYS A 72 12.78 1.06 13.26
C LYS A 72 14.26 1.25 12.91
N ASN A 73 14.89 2.31 13.41
CA ASN A 73 16.23 2.74 13.01
C ASN A 73 17.09 3.14 14.23
N ILE A 74 18.37 3.44 13.97
CA ILE A 74 19.34 3.79 15.04
C ILE A 74 19.00 5.11 15.73
N ASP A 75 18.49 6.10 14.99
CA ASP A 75 18.17 7.42 15.54
C ASP A 75 17.08 7.31 16.60
N THR A 76 16.01 6.57 16.29
CA THR A 76 14.91 6.32 17.22
C THR A 76 15.38 5.50 18.44
N ALA A 77 16.29 4.54 18.24
CA ALA A 77 16.89 3.81 19.36
C ALA A 77 17.69 4.74 20.29
N MET A 78 18.45 5.68 19.72
CA MET A 78 19.22 6.67 20.48
C MET A 78 18.35 7.68 21.20
N ASP A 79 17.21 8.09 20.62
CA ASP A 79 16.23 8.94 21.30
C ASP A 79 15.66 8.26 22.55
N ILE A 80 15.31 6.97 22.44
CA ILE A 80 14.81 6.18 23.59
C ILE A 80 15.92 6.03 24.64
N ILE A 81 17.17 5.76 24.24
CA ILE A 81 18.30 5.68 25.16
C ILE A 81 18.51 7.02 25.88
N SER A 82 18.43 8.14 25.16
CA SER A 82 18.57 9.48 25.73
C SER A 82 17.47 9.73 26.78
N PHE A 83 16.22 9.38 26.45
CA PHE A 83 15.10 9.44 27.39
C PHE A 83 15.36 8.63 28.66
N LEU A 84 15.87 7.40 28.54
CA LEU A 84 16.22 6.54 29.69
C LEU A 84 17.30 7.19 30.58
N ILE A 85 18.32 7.81 29.98
CA ILE A 85 19.41 8.48 30.70
C ILE A 85 18.88 9.72 31.44
N GLU A 86 18.15 10.60 30.75
CA GLU A 86 17.59 11.83 31.30
C GLU A 86 16.66 11.54 32.50
N HIS A 87 15.90 10.45 32.41
CA HIS A 87 15.01 10.01 33.47
C HIS A 87 15.71 9.12 34.49
N ASN A 88 17.05 9.00 34.48
CA ASN A 88 17.86 8.24 35.43
C ASN A 88 17.40 6.77 35.60
N PHE A 89 17.14 6.07 34.50
CA PHE A 89 16.94 4.61 34.50
C PHE A 89 18.24 3.89 34.91
N SER A 90 18.12 2.74 35.56
CA SER A 90 19.25 1.97 36.08
C SER A 90 19.28 0.55 35.50
N ARG A 91 20.27 -0.26 35.91
CA ARG A 91 20.33 -1.69 35.56
C ARG A 91 19.16 -2.51 36.13
N LYS A 92 18.43 -1.97 37.11
CA LYS A 92 17.24 -2.59 37.73
C LYS A 92 15.94 -2.02 37.17
N SER A 93 15.96 -1.44 35.98
CA SER A 93 14.77 -0.94 35.30
C SER A 93 14.24 -1.93 34.27
N LEU A 94 12.97 -1.76 33.88
CA LEU A 94 12.25 -2.62 32.95
C LEU A 94 11.74 -1.81 31.75
N ILE A 95 11.84 -2.36 30.54
CA ILE A 95 11.14 -1.84 29.35
C ILE A 95 9.93 -2.74 29.05
N ILE A 96 8.73 -2.16 28.97
CA ILE A 96 7.51 -2.85 28.56
C ILE A 96 7.18 -2.38 27.14
N CYS A 97 7.37 -3.27 26.17
CA CYS A 97 7.16 -2.99 24.75
C CYS A 97 5.71 -3.35 24.36
N VAL A 98 4.86 -2.36 24.15
CA VAL A 98 3.47 -2.55 23.71
C VAL A 98 3.31 -2.05 22.28
N GLY A 99 3.13 -2.96 21.34
CA GLY A 99 2.93 -2.62 19.93
C GLY A 99 3.12 -3.81 19.00
N GLY A 100 3.19 -3.54 17.70
CA GLY A 100 3.55 -4.54 16.70
C GLY A 100 5.05 -4.91 16.74
N GLY A 101 5.51 -5.62 15.72
CA GLY A 101 6.90 -6.10 15.62
C GLY A 101 7.95 -4.98 15.68
N VAL A 102 7.65 -3.80 15.12
CA VAL A 102 8.55 -2.63 15.17
C VAL A 102 8.87 -2.22 16.61
N VAL A 103 7.85 -2.02 17.45
CA VAL A 103 8.02 -1.60 18.84
C VAL A 103 8.72 -2.69 19.65
N CYS A 104 8.35 -3.96 19.41
CA CYS A 104 8.92 -5.11 20.11
C CYS A 104 10.42 -5.26 19.81
N ASP A 105 10.81 -5.23 18.54
CA ASP A 105 12.21 -5.37 18.12
C ASP A 105 13.06 -4.17 18.54
N LEU A 106 12.58 -2.94 18.33
CA LEU A 106 13.30 -1.73 18.70
C LEU A 106 13.49 -1.66 20.22
N GLY A 107 12.42 -1.88 20.98
CA GLY A 107 12.47 -1.86 22.44
C GLY A 107 13.35 -2.97 23.01
N GLY A 108 13.30 -4.17 22.43
CA GLY A 108 14.21 -5.26 22.78
C GLY A 108 15.67 -4.95 22.43
N PHE A 109 15.94 -4.29 21.30
CA PHE A 109 17.29 -3.85 20.93
C PHE A 109 17.83 -2.80 21.90
N VAL A 110 17.02 -1.80 22.26
CA VAL A 110 17.35 -0.81 23.28
C VAL A 110 17.62 -1.51 24.63
N ALA A 111 16.76 -2.44 25.04
CA ALA A 111 16.96 -3.21 26.27
C ALA A 111 18.26 -4.02 26.25
N SER A 112 18.66 -4.54 25.09
CA SER A 112 19.89 -5.33 24.94
C SER A 112 21.18 -4.49 25.04
N THR A 113 21.10 -3.19 24.73
CA THR A 113 22.27 -2.30 24.62
C THR A 113 22.39 -1.33 25.79
N PHE A 114 21.27 -0.81 26.30
CA PHE A 114 21.25 0.13 27.41
C PHE A 114 21.87 -0.49 28.67
N MET A 115 22.88 0.18 29.24
CA MET A 115 23.68 -0.31 30.37
C MET A 115 24.25 -1.74 30.19
N ARG A 116 24.48 -2.17 28.94
CA ARG A 116 24.91 -3.52 28.54
C ARG A 116 23.86 -4.62 28.79
N GLY A 117 22.59 -4.24 28.87
CA GLY A 117 21.47 -5.16 29.04
C GLY A 117 20.66 -4.82 30.28
N ILE A 118 19.37 -4.57 30.08
CA ILE A 118 18.33 -4.57 31.12
C ILE A 118 17.21 -5.55 30.73
N ASP A 119 16.22 -5.71 31.59
CA ASP A 119 15.08 -6.57 31.32
C ASP A 119 14.03 -5.89 30.46
N PHE A 120 13.30 -6.69 29.68
CA PHE A 120 12.17 -6.21 28.91
C PHE A 120 11.06 -7.24 28.81
N LEU A 121 9.83 -6.75 28.75
CA LEU A 121 8.59 -7.52 28.60
C LEU A 121 7.96 -7.21 27.23
N GLN A 122 7.50 -8.24 26.53
CA GLN A 122 6.81 -8.06 25.26
C GLN A 122 5.29 -8.13 25.42
N VAL A 123 4.59 -7.17 24.83
CA VAL A 123 3.13 -7.10 24.79
C VAL A 123 2.70 -6.86 23.33
N PRO A 124 2.79 -7.89 22.46
CA PRO A 124 2.53 -7.76 21.03
C PRO A 124 1.05 -7.49 20.72
N THR A 125 0.79 -6.44 19.93
CA THR A 125 -0.57 -5.99 19.57
C THR A 125 -0.98 -6.32 18.13
N SER A 126 -0.08 -6.83 17.29
CA SER A 126 -0.41 -7.35 15.95
C SER A 126 -0.30 -8.87 15.92
N LEU A 127 -1.10 -9.52 15.08
CA LEU A 127 -1.10 -10.99 14.98
C LEU A 127 0.28 -11.53 14.59
N LEU A 128 0.95 -10.87 13.64
CA LEU A 128 2.32 -11.21 13.23
C LEU A 128 3.29 -11.17 14.42
N ALA A 129 3.23 -10.14 15.25
CA ALA A 129 4.10 -10.04 16.41
C ALA A 129 3.76 -11.11 17.46
N GLN A 130 2.47 -11.45 17.64
CA GLN A 130 2.00 -12.44 18.60
C GLN A 130 2.50 -13.86 18.28
N VAL A 131 2.61 -14.21 17.00
CA VAL A 131 2.98 -15.58 16.58
C VAL A 131 4.42 -15.73 16.13
N ASP A 132 5.05 -14.63 15.73
CA ASP A 132 6.40 -14.62 15.18
C ASP A 132 7.30 -13.63 15.93
N ALA A 133 7.30 -12.33 15.60
CA ALA A 133 8.35 -11.40 16.03
C ALA A 133 8.63 -11.37 17.55
N SER A 134 7.62 -11.59 18.40
CA SER A 134 7.82 -11.55 19.86
C SER A 134 8.47 -12.78 20.48
N ILE A 135 8.75 -13.81 19.68
CA ILE A 135 9.20 -15.12 20.15
C ILE A 135 10.58 -15.44 19.58
N GLY A 136 11.51 -15.85 20.45
CA GLY A 136 12.83 -16.35 20.06
C GLY A 136 13.96 -15.32 20.03
N GLY A 137 13.78 -14.18 20.70
CA GLY A 137 14.86 -13.31 21.18
C GLY A 137 15.63 -12.51 20.13
N LYS A 138 15.26 -12.57 18.84
CA LYS A 138 15.87 -11.73 17.82
C LYS A 138 15.31 -10.33 17.95
N VAL A 139 16.16 -9.36 18.27
CA VAL A 139 15.79 -7.94 18.38
C VAL A 139 16.71 -7.12 17.51
N ALA A 140 16.16 -6.21 16.71
CA ALA A 140 16.93 -5.54 15.67
C ALA A 140 16.37 -4.17 15.28
N ILE A 141 17.22 -3.41 14.61
CA ILE A 141 16.87 -2.19 13.88
C ILE A 141 17.31 -2.32 12.42
N ASN A 142 16.71 -1.49 11.58
CA ASN A 142 17.02 -1.41 10.17
C ASN A 142 18.19 -0.46 9.92
N HIS A 143 18.96 -0.76 8.87
CA HIS A 143 19.89 0.17 8.25
C HIS A 143 19.29 0.64 6.92
N GLN A 144 19.71 1.80 6.40
CA GLN A 144 19.24 2.31 5.11
C GLN A 144 19.49 1.34 3.95
N LEU A 145 20.43 0.41 4.12
CA LEU A 145 20.80 -0.62 3.12
C LEU A 145 20.12 -1.98 3.36
N GLY A 146 19.30 -2.14 4.40
CA GLY A 146 18.58 -3.40 4.63
C GLY A 146 17.93 -3.54 6.00
N LYS A 147 16.89 -4.36 6.06
CA LYS A 147 16.13 -4.65 7.28
C LYS A 147 16.88 -5.57 8.24
N ASN A 148 16.68 -5.36 9.55
CA ASN A 148 17.17 -6.22 10.64
C ASN A 148 18.67 -6.55 10.59
N LEU A 149 19.50 -5.70 9.98
CA LEU A 149 20.93 -5.95 9.80
C LEU A 149 21.74 -5.70 11.09
N ILE A 150 21.21 -4.88 12.00
CA ILE A 150 21.86 -4.49 13.25
C ILE A 150 20.96 -4.96 14.39
N GLY A 151 21.45 -5.85 15.25
CA GLY A 151 20.61 -6.47 16.27
C GLY A 151 21.38 -7.27 17.30
N SER A 152 20.63 -7.94 18.17
CA SER A 152 21.13 -8.81 19.23
C SER A 152 20.19 -10.00 19.45
N PHE A 153 20.69 -11.06 20.09
CA PHE A 153 19.86 -12.11 20.67
C PHE A 153 19.63 -11.81 22.15
N LYS A 154 18.44 -11.34 22.51
CA LYS A 154 18.05 -10.95 23.87
C LYS A 154 16.64 -11.46 24.16
N GLN A 155 16.55 -12.39 25.10
CA GLN A 155 15.27 -13.00 25.51
C GLN A 155 14.49 -12.06 26.45
N PRO A 156 13.16 -11.95 26.29
CA PRO A 156 12.33 -11.19 27.22
C PRO A 156 12.17 -11.93 28.55
N ILE A 157 11.69 -11.21 29.57
CA ILE A 157 11.29 -11.84 30.85
C ILE A 157 9.90 -12.50 30.76
N GLY A 158 9.15 -12.20 29.70
CA GLY A 158 7.83 -12.74 29.41
C GLY A 158 7.22 -12.15 28.15
N VAL A 159 6.20 -12.81 27.63
CA VAL A 159 5.39 -12.33 26.50
C VAL A 159 3.92 -12.41 26.91
N ILE A 160 3.19 -11.30 26.77
CA ILE A 160 1.76 -11.24 27.10
C ILE A 160 0.97 -10.97 25.82
N ILE A 161 0.26 -12.00 25.36
CA ILE A 161 -0.56 -11.96 24.16
C ILE A 161 -2.03 -11.80 24.57
N ASP A 162 -2.58 -10.62 24.32
CA ASP A 162 -4.00 -10.35 24.48
C ASP A 162 -4.72 -10.32 23.14
N ILE A 163 -5.69 -11.21 22.97
CA ILE A 163 -6.47 -11.28 21.73
C ILE A 163 -7.38 -10.07 21.51
N ASN A 164 -7.70 -9.28 22.55
CA ASN A 164 -8.52 -8.09 22.38
C ASN A 164 -7.81 -7.03 21.54
N PHE A 165 -6.47 -7.02 21.49
CA PHE A 165 -5.73 -6.09 20.63
C PHE A 165 -6.03 -6.29 19.14
N LEU A 166 -6.41 -7.50 18.74
CA LEU A 166 -6.75 -7.81 17.35
C LEU A 166 -8.06 -7.17 16.90
N LYS A 167 -8.94 -6.75 17.82
CA LYS A 167 -10.22 -6.10 17.49
C LYS A 167 -10.05 -4.74 16.82
N THR A 168 -8.94 -4.05 17.09
CA THR A 168 -8.62 -2.76 16.47
C THR A 168 -7.54 -2.87 15.41
N LEU A 169 -7.06 -4.09 15.12
CA LEU A 169 -6.02 -4.31 14.13
C LEU A 169 -6.63 -4.19 12.73
N PRO A 170 -6.05 -3.40 11.81
CA PRO A 170 -6.51 -3.38 10.43
C PRO A 170 -6.52 -4.78 9.83
N PHE A 171 -7.52 -5.10 9.03
CA PHE A 171 -7.70 -6.45 8.48
C PHE A 171 -6.50 -6.90 7.62
N GLU A 172 -5.85 -5.99 6.89
CA GLU A 172 -4.62 -6.27 6.14
C GLU A 172 -3.45 -6.71 7.04
N GLU A 173 -3.32 -6.14 8.23
CA GLU A 173 -2.30 -6.53 9.22
C GLU A 173 -2.63 -7.88 9.87
N PHE A 174 -3.92 -8.18 10.06
CA PHE A 174 -4.36 -9.51 10.47
C PHE A 174 -3.98 -10.56 9.42
N LYS A 175 -4.24 -10.30 8.13
CA LYS A 175 -3.82 -11.16 7.02
C LYS A 175 -2.32 -11.37 6.97
N SER A 176 -1.53 -10.33 7.24
CA SER A 176 -0.07 -10.46 7.33
C SER A 176 0.36 -11.44 8.42
N GLY A 177 -0.28 -11.43 9.59
CA GLY A 177 -0.02 -12.44 10.64
C GLY A 177 -0.51 -13.85 10.27
N MET A 178 -1.62 -13.96 9.53
CA MET A 178 -2.14 -15.23 9.06
C MET A 178 -1.20 -15.94 8.07
N GLY A 179 -0.44 -15.20 7.26
CA GLY A 179 0.59 -15.77 6.38
C GLY A 179 1.59 -16.64 7.14
N GLU A 180 2.08 -16.14 8.27
CA GLU A 180 2.99 -16.84 9.18
C GLU A 180 2.32 -18.02 9.91
N ILE A 181 1.06 -17.87 10.31
CA ILE A 181 0.29 -18.96 10.94
C ILE A 181 0.12 -20.16 10.00
N ILE A 182 -0.23 -19.89 8.74
CA ILE A 182 -0.39 -20.94 7.73
C ILE A 182 0.97 -21.57 7.42
N LYS A 183 2.05 -20.78 7.35
CA LYS A 183 3.43 -21.29 7.25
C LYS A 183 3.73 -22.29 8.36
N HIS A 184 3.45 -21.95 9.63
CA HIS A 184 3.67 -22.85 10.75
C HIS A 184 2.88 -24.16 10.62
N ALA A 185 1.64 -24.11 10.13
CA ALA A 185 0.83 -25.31 9.87
C ALA A 185 1.47 -26.22 8.79
N ILE A 186 2.06 -25.65 7.74
CA ILE A 186 2.76 -26.38 6.68
C ILE A 186 4.06 -27.01 7.23
N ILE A 187 4.81 -26.26 8.05
CA ILE A 187 6.05 -26.73 8.68
C ILE A 187 5.82 -27.94 9.59
N LEU A 188 4.70 -27.98 10.31
CA LEU A 188 4.37 -29.04 11.28
C LEU A 188 4.21 -30.44 10.64
N LYS A 189 3.93 -30.51 9.33
CA LYS A 189 3.60 -31.73 8.54
C LYS A 189 2.40 -32.55 9.00
N ASN A 190 1.94 -32.39 10.24
CA ASN A 190 0.71 -32.98 10.75
C ASN A 190 -0.50 -32.16 10.30
N SER A 191 -1.53 -32.84 9.78
CA SER A 191 -2.75 -32.18 9.31
C SER A 191 -3.58 -31.54 10.42
N ASN A 192 -3.42 -31.90 11.71
CA ASN A 192 -4.27 -31.40 12.78
C ASN A 192 -4.38 -29.87 12.85
N TYR A 193 -3.26 -29.14 12.76
CA TYR A 193 -3.29 -27.68 12.84
C TYR A 193 -3.79 -27.05 11.52
N PHE A 194 -3.38 -27.61 10.38
CA PHE A 194 -3.90 -27.22 9.07
C PHE A 194 -5.42 -27.39 8.99
N ASP A 195 -5.93 -28.54 9.41
CA ASP A 195 -7.36 -28.89 9.40
C ASP A 195 -8.12 -28.02 10.41
N PHE A 196 -7.53 -27.67 11.56
CA PHE A 196 -8.10 -26.68 12.48
C PHE A 196 -8.29 -25.31 11.80
N LEU A 197 -7.26 -24.80 11.11
CA LEU A 197 -7.34 -23.53 10.38
C LEU A 197 -8.39 -23.60 9.25
N LYS A 198 -8.50 -24.74 8.56
CA LYS A 198 -9.48 -24.94 7.48
C LYS A 198 -10.92 -25.04 8.03
N ASN A 199 -11.13 -25.79 9.11
CA ASN A 199 -12.47 -26.07 9.63
C ASN A 199 -13.07 -24.90 10.41
N HIS A 200 -12.24 -24.02 10.98
CA HIS A 200 -12.67 -22.90 11.83
C HIS A 200 -12.35 -21.52 11.26
N TYR A 201 -12.14 -21.42 9.94
CA TYR A 201 -11.72 -20.17 9.30
C TYR A 201 -12.73 -19.03 9.51
N LYS A 202 -14.04 -19.33 9.55
CA LYS A 202 -15.09 -18.33 9.76
C LYS A 202 -15.04 -17.75 11.17
N GLU A 203 -14.90 -18.62 12.17
CA GLU A 203 -14.81 -18.23 13.57
C GLU A 203 -13.54 -17.44 13.84
N ILE A 204 -12.42 -17.81 13.21
CA ILE A 204 -11.16 -17.06 13.28
C ILE A 204 -11.30 -15.67 12.64
N LEU A 205 -11.88 -15.58 11.43
CA LEU A 205 -12.14 -14.29 10.76
C LEU A 205 -13.12 -13.40 11.54
N ASN A 206 -14.06 -14.00 12.28
CA ASN A 206 -14.96 -13.30 13.19
C ASN A 206 -14.32 -12.95 14.55
N LEU A 207 -13.03 -13.25 14.74
CA LEU A 207 -12.28 -13.00 15.96
C LEU A 207 -12.86 -13.69 17.21
N GLU A 208 -13.43 -14.89 17.03
CA GLU A 208 -14.02 -15.65 18.13
C GLU A 208 -12.94 -16.10 19.14
N PRO A 209 -13.05 -15.73 20.43
CA PRO A 209 -11.96 -15.84 21.40
C PRO A 209 -11.32 -17.23 21.54
N ILE A 210 -12.13 -18.28 21.58
CA ILE A 210 -11.67 -19.65 21.80
C ILE A 210 -10.76 -20.08 20.63
N PHE A 211 -11.16 -19.77 19.40
CA PHE A 211 -10.42 -20.15 18.20
C PHE A 211 -9.16 -19.30 18.00
N LEU A 212 -9.22 -18.00 18.30
CA LEU A 212 -8.03 -17.15 18.27
C LEU A 212 -6.96 -17.60 19.28
N ILE A 213 -7.36 -17.91 20.51
CA ILE A 213 -6.43 -18.37 21.55
C ILE A 213 -5.79 -19.69 21.14
N GLU A 214 -6.57 -20.63 20.60
CA GLU A 214 -6.07 -21.92 20.11
C GLU A 214 -5.08 -21.75 18.96
N MET A 215 -5.46 -20.96 17.94
CA MET A 215 -4.63 -20.65 16.78
C MET A 215 -3.28 -20.07 17.19
N ILE A 216 -3.30 -18.99 17.98
CA ILE A 216 -2.05 -18.33 18.41
C ILE A 216 -1.22 -19.29 19.25
N PHE A 217 -1.83 -20.07 20.15
CA PHE A 217 -1.12 -21.00 21.01
C PHE A 217 -0.38 -22.09 20.23
N GLU A 218 -1.03 -22.75 19.26
CA GLU A 218 -0.38 -23.77 18.44
C GLU A 218 0.75 -23.16 17.60
N SER A 219 0.55 -21.95 17.05
CA SER A 219 1.60 -21.19 16.36
C SER A 219 2.83 -20.93 17.26
N CYS A 220 2.61 -20.42 18.48
CA CYS A 220 3.67 -20.17 19.46
C CYS A 220 4.40 -21.45 19.87
N LYS A 221 3.67 -22.56 20.00
CA LYS A 221 4.19 -23.87 20.38
C LYS A 221 5.10 -24.47 19.31
N ILE A 222 4.76 -24.29 18.03
CA ILE A 222 5.62 -24.68 16.90
C ILE A 222 6.91 -23.88 16.95
N LYS A 223 6.80 -22.55 17.03
CA LYS A 223 7.97 -21.67 17.06
C LYS A 223 8.86 -21.93 18.27
N LYS A 224 8.25 -22.22 19.44
CA LYS A 224 8.97 -22.66 20.64
C LYS A 224 9.86 -23.87 20.32
N GLN A 225 9.35 -24.93 19.69
CA GLN A 225 10.15 -26.13 19.40
C GLN A 225 11.43 -25.79 18.63
N PHE A 226 11.34 -24.92 17.62
CA PHE A 226 12.51 -24.47 16.86
C PHE A 226 13.47 -23.60 17.68
N VAL A 227 12.95 -22.72 18.53
CA VAL A 227 13.77 -21.85 19.39
C VAL A 227 14.50 -22.65 20.46
N GLU A 228 13.84 -23.62 21.11
CA GLU A 228 14.46 -24.45 22.16
C GLU A 228 15.54 -25.38 21.57
N ASN A 229 15.34 -25.89 20.36
CA ASN A 229 16.31 -26.75 19.69
C ASN A 229 17.48 -25.98 19.05
N ASP A 230 17.24 -24.76 18.55
CA ASP A 230 18.21 -23.96 17.81
C ASP A 230 18.05 -22.45 18.06
N GLU A 231 18.41 -22.02 19.27
CA GLU A 231 18.22 -20.63 19.73
C GLU A 231 18.92 -19.60 18.82
N PHE A 232 20.09 -19.92 18.26
CA PHE A 232 20.91 -18.98 17.48
C PHE A 232 20.77 -19.13 15.96
N GLU A 233 19.82 -19.95 15.49
CA GLU A 233 19.57 -20.22 14.06
C GLU A 233 20.80 -20.76 13.29
N LYS A 234 21.40 -21.83 13.79
CA LYS A 234 22.52 -22.53 13.14
C LYS A 234 22.14 -23.87 12.49
N GLY A 235 20.90 -24.31 12.66
CA GLY A 235 20.37 -25.58 12.18
C GLY A 235 18.87 -25.48 11.84
N ASP A 236 18.05 -26.29 12.51
CA ASP A 236 16.64 -26.51 12.15
C ASP A 236 15.75 -25.26 12.22
N ARG A 237 16.14 -24.22 12.99
CA ARG A 237 15.37 -22.96 13.01
C ARG A 237 15.34 -22.29 11.63
N ALA A 238 16.26 -22.65 10.73
CA ALA A 238 16.23 -22.23 9.35
C ALA A 238 14.96 -22.64 8.60
N PHE A 239 14.26 -23.71 9.01
CA PHE A 239 13.00 -24.15 8.39
C PHE A 239 11.84 -23.17 8.57
N LEU A 240 11.92 -22.28 9.58
CA LEU A 240 10.98 -21.16 9.71
C LEU A 240 11.10 -20.16 8.55
N ASN A 241 12.15 -20.25 7.73
CA ASN A 241 12.31 -19.42 6.53
C ASN A 241 11.59 -19.99 5.29
N LEU A 242 10.67 -20.96 5.45
CA LEU A 242 9.80 -21.40 4.35
C LEU A 242 9.09 -20.18 3.70
N GLY A 243 9.23 -20.06 2.38
CA GLY A 243 8.77 -18.97 1.54
C GLY A 243 9.62 -17.69 1.59
N HIS A 244 10.58 -17.57 2.50
CA HIS A 244 11.23 -16.28 2.77
C HIS A 244 12.21 -15.86 1.69
N THR A 245 12.85 -16.79 0.98
CA THR A 245 13.81 -16.46 -0.08
C THR A 245 13.14 -15.66 -1.21
N TYR A 246 11.97 -16.10 -1.66
CA TYR A 246 11.18 -15.36 -2.64
C TYR A 246 10.51 -14.13 -2.01
N ALA A 247 9.97 -14.25 -0.79
CA ALA A 247 9.29 -13.15 -0.11
C ALA A 247 10.21 -11.93 0.06
N HIS A 248 11.44 -12.12 0.55
CA HIS A 248 12.41 -11.03 0.73
C HIS A 248 12.78 -10.37 -0.60
N ALA A 249 12.92 -11.15 -1.67
CA ALA A 249 13.19 -10.61 -3.00
C ALA A 249 12.03 -9.73 -3.49
N LEU A 250 10.78 -10.19 -3.32
CA LEU A 250 9.58 -9.46 -3.68
C LEU A 250 9.39 -8.19 -2.82
N GLU A 251 9.57 -8.29 -1.50
CA GLU A 251 9.50 -7.14 -0.58
C GLU A 251 10.53 -6.07 -0.95
N THR A 252 11.76 -6.48 -1.30
CA THR A 252 12.82 -5.55 -1.72
C THR A 252 12.44 -4.82 -3.01
N LEU A 253 11.93 -5.53 -4.01
CA LEU A 253 11.47 -4.93 -5.28
C LEU A 253 10.29 -3.99 -5.07
N LEU A 254 9.39 -4.33 -4.15
CA LEU A 254 8.21 -3.53 -3.80
C LEU A 254 8.48 -2.50 -2.69
N ASN A 255 9.76 -2.20 -2.39
CA ASN A 255 10.22 -1.19 -1.45
C ASN A 255 9.67 -1.36 -0.01
N TYR A 256 9.31 -2.58 0.39
CA TYR A 256 8.74 -2.93 1.70
C TYR A 256 7.44 -2.20 2.10
N GLU A 257 6.87 -1.41 1.20
CA GLU A 257 5.69 -0.57 1.46
C GLU A 257 4.47 -1.06 0.68
N ASN A 258 4.68 -1.71 -0.47
CA ASN A 258 3.60 -2.05 -1.41
C ASN A 258 3.17 -3.53 -1.32
N ILE A 259 3.69 -4.28 -0.35
CA ILE A 259 3.26 -5.64 -0.02
C ILE A 259 3.46 -5.89 1.48
N SER A 260 2.49 -6.51 2.14
CA SER A 260 2.67 -6.94 3.54
C SER A 260 3.55 -8.19 3.61
N HIS A 261 4.28 -8.35 4.71
CA HIS A 261 5.21 -9.46 4.89
C HIS A 261 4.52 -10.82 4.72
N GLY A 262 3.35 -11.03 5.37
CA GLY A 262 2.62 -12.28 5.26
C GLY A 262 2.12 -12.59 3.86
N LYS A 263 1.74 -11.57 3.07
CA LYS A 263 1.38 -11.75 1.65
C LYS A 263 2.60 -12.18 0.83
N ALA A 264 3.76 -11.57 1.07
CA ALA A 264 5.01 -11.96 0.42
C ALA A 264 5.43 -13.40 0.77
N VAL A 265 5.31 -13.78 2.05
CA VAL A 265 5.56 -15.15 2.54
C VAL A 265 4.60 -16.15 1.90
N ALA A 266 3.31 -15.84 1.80
CA ALA A 266 2.33 -16.71 1.14
C ALA A 266 2.69 -16.96 -0.33
N LYS A 267 3.05 -15.91 -1.09
CA LYS A 267 3.54 -16.05 -2.47
C LYS A 267 4.84 -16.86 -2.54
N GLY A 268 5.75 -16.63 -1.60
CA GLY A 268 7.00 -17.37 -1.54
C GLY A 268 6.81 -18.85 -1.25
N ILE A 269 5.87 -19.22 -0.38
CA ILE A 269 5.52 -20.62 -0.11
C ILE A 269 5.03 -21.28 -1.40
N ILE A 270 4.11 -20.66 -2.14
CA ILE A 270 3.64 -21.24 -3.41
C ILE A 270 4.80 -21.37 -4.42
N PHE A 271 5.67 -20.36 -4.53
CA PHE A 271 6.84 -20.43 -5.40
C PHE A 271 7.76 -21.62 -5.04
N GLU A 272 8.05 -21.81 -3.75
CA GLU A 272 8.84 -22.93 -3.25
C GLU A 272 8.17 -24.29 -3.45
N LEU A 273 6.84 -24.36 -3.37
CA LEU A 273 6.10 -25.58 -3.69
C LEU A 273 6.17 -25.93 -5.18
N TYR A 274 6.20 -24.95 -6.09
CA TYR A 274 6.46 -25.22 -7.50
C TYR A 274 7.89 -25.71 -7.75
N LEU A 275 8.88 -25.23 -6.98
CA LEU A 275 10.24 -25.82 -6.99
C LEU A 275 10.21 -27.27 -6.50
N SER A 276 9.56 -27.55 -5.36
CA SER A 276 9.35 -28.91 -4.85
C SER A 276 8.66 -29.81 -5.87
N LYS A 277 7.65 -29.29 -6.60
CA LYS A 277 6.95 -30.03 -7.66
C LYS A 277 7.89 -30.39 -8.81
N ARG A 278 8.72 -29.45 -9.27
CA ARG A 278 9.72 -29.72 -10.34
C ARG A 278 10.70 -30.83 -9.94
N LEU A 279 10.98 -30.96 -8.65
CA LEU A 279 11.83 -32.00 -8.08
C LEU A 279 11.09 -33.32 -7.77
N GLY A 280 9.79 -33.38 -8.03
CA GLY A 280 8.96 -34.58 -7.81
C GLY A 280 8.58 -34.80 -6.34
N PHE A 281 8.66 -33.77 -5.49
CA PHE A 281 8.39 -33.89 -4.05
C PHE A 281 6.92 -33.67 -3.67
N VAL A 282 6.20 -32.88 -4.46
CA VAL A 282 4.77 -32.59 -4.24
C VAL A 282 4.04 -32.58 -5.58
N ASP A 283 2.70 -32.65 -5.55
CA ASP A 283 1.84 -32.60 -6.73
C ASP A 283 0.95 -31.34 -6.76
N ASP A 284 0.20 -31.14 -7.84
CA ASP A 284 -0.72 -30.00 -7.99
C ASP A 284 -1.84 -30.00 -6.95
N ASN A 285 -2.28 -31.17 -6.49
CA ASN A 285 -3.34 -31.27 -5.48
C ASN A 285 -2.88 -30.70 -4.14
N TYR A 286 -1.63 -30.97 -3.75
CA TYR A 286 -1.04 -30.41 -2.53
C TYR A 286 -0.88 -28.89 -2.62
N ILE A 287 -0.42 -28.37 -3.77
CA ILE A 287 -0.33 -26.92 -4.01
C ILE A 287 -1.71 -26.28 -3.92
N SER A 288 -2.71 -26.85 -4.62
CA SER A 288 -4.09 -26.36 -4.59
C SER A 288 -4.66 -26.35 -3.16
N LYS A 289 -4.44 -27.42 -2.39
CA LYS A 289 -4.87 -27.50 -0.98
C LYS A 289 -4.30 -26.36 -0.14
N ILE A 290 -3.03 -26.00 -0.34
CA ILE A 290 -2.38 -24.89 0.38
C ILE A 290 -2.91 -23.54 -0.09
N SER A 291 -3.04 -23.34 -1.41
CA SER A 291 -3.61 -22.12 -1.98
C SER A 291 -5.05 -21.87 -1.47
N GLU A 292 -5.89 -22.90 -1.47
CA GLU A 292 -7.26 -22.84 -0.92
C GLU A 292 -7.28 -22.34 0.53
N LEU A 293 -6.32 -22.76 1.36
CA LEU A 293 -6.26 -22.30 2.74
C LEU A 293 -5.90 -20.81 2.82
N PHE A 294 -4.94 -20.33 2.04
CA PHE A 294 -4.64 -18.89 1.96
C PHE A 294 -5.85 -18.08 1.48
N GLU A 295 -6.55 -18.57 0.45
CA GLU A 295 -7.74 -17.94 -0.12
C GLU A 295 -8.90 -17.84 0.89
N MET A 296 -9.09 -18.87 1.75
CA MET A 296 -10.08 -18.83 2.84
C MET A 296 -9.84 -17.66 3.81
N TYR A 297 -8.60 -17.23 3.98
CA TYR A 297 -8.22 -16.06 4.78
C TYR A 297 -8.04 -14.78 3.95
N THR A 298 -8.48 -14.78 2.69
CA THR A 298 -8.39 -13.66 1.74
C THR A 298 -6.95 -13.19 1.49
N ILE A 299 -5.99 -14.11 1.55
CA ILE A 299 -4.57 -13.87 1.28
C ILE A 299 -4.29 -14.33 -0.14
N ASP A 300 -3.87 -13.38 -0.98
CA ASP A 300 -3.39 -13.71 -2.31
C ASP A 300 -1.96 -14.30 -2.22
N CYS A 301 -1.87 -15.61 -2.47
CA CYS A 301 -0.65 -16.40 -2.43
C CYS A 301 -0.05 -16.69 -3.82
N HIS A 302 -0.57 -16.09 -4.90
CA HIS A 302 -0.12 -16.42 -6.25
C HIS A 302 1.19 -15.71 -6.59
N PRO A 303 2.30 -16.40 -6.94
CA PRO A 303 3.54 -15.74 -7.30
C PRO A 303 3.36 -14.83 -8.53
N ILE A 304 4.21 -13.81 -8.62
CA ILE A 304 4.25 -12.85 -9.73
C ILE A 304 5.48 -13.16 -10.56
N TYR A 305 5.36 -13.10 -11.89
CA TYR A 305 6.52 -13.15 -12.77
C TYR A 305 7.32 -11.87 -12.61
N LEU A 306 8.58 -12.05 -12.22
CA LEU A 306 9.56 -10.98 -12.06
C LEU A 306 10.62 -11.08 -13.16
N GLU A 307 11.18 -9.95 -13.58
CA GLU A 307 12.31 -9.95 -14.51
C GLU A 307 13.47 -10.77 -13.93
N GLU A 308 14.07 -11.61 -14.77
CA GLU A 308 14.95 -12.69 -14.37
C GLU A 308 16.19 -12.18 -13.62
N ASN A 309 16.83 -11.13 -14.12
CA ASN A 309 18.02 -10.56 -13.48
C ASN A 309 17.67 -9.94 -12.13
N LEU A 310 16.57 -9.18 -12.05
CA LEU A 310 16.11 -8.57 -10.81
C LEU A 310 15.73 -9.61 -9.75
N LEU A 311 15.06 -10.71 -10.15
CA LEU A 311 14.71 -11.80 -9.25
C LEU A 311 15.97 -12.42 -8.63
N ILE A 312 16.89 -12.87 -9.48
CA ILE A 312 18.13 -13.55 -9.04
C ILE A 312 19.01 -12.61 -8.20
N GLN A 313 19.17 -11.35 -8.62
CA GLN A 313 19.96 -10.37 -7.87
C GLN A 313 19.40 -10.13 -6.46
N ASN A 314 18.08 -10.06 -6.29
CA ASN A 314 17.49 -9.82 -4.98
C ASN A 314 17.45 -11.08 -4.10
N MET A 315 17.26 -12.27 -4.68
CA MET A 315 17.41 -13.52 -3.93
C MET A 315 18.85 -13.71 -3.43
N LYS A 316 19.87 -13.33 -4.23
CA LYS A 316 21.29 -13.42 -3.85
C LYS A 316 21.70 -12.55 -2.66
N LYS A 317 20.94 -11.49 -2.34
CA LYS A 317 21.23 -10.62 -1.19
C LYS A 317 20.98 -11.32 0.16
N ASP A 318 20.23 -12.42 0.17
CA ASP A 318 20.10 -13.24 1.36
C ASP A 318 21.46 -13.87 1.72
N LYS A 319 21.82 -13.85 3.00
CA LYS A 319 23.15 -14.13 3.55
C LYS A 319 23.62 -15.59 3.36
N LYS A 320 22.84 -16.42 2.67
CA LYS A 320 22.97 -17.89 2.58
C LYS A 320 23.42 -18.40 1.20
N ASN A 321 23.72 -17.52 0.23
CA ASN A 321 23.84 -17.91 -1.19
C ASN A 321 25.27 -17.87 -1.77
N SER A 322 25.50 -18.70 -2.80
CA SER A 322 26.74 -18.76 -3.60
C SER A 322 26.55 -18.07 -4.97
N ASN A 323 27.60 -17.98 -5.79
CA ASN A 323 27.51 -17.30 -7.09
C ASN A 323 26.54 -17.98 -8.07
N ASP A 324 26.36 -19.30 -8.00
CA ASP A 324 25.61 -20.08 -9.01
C ASP A 324 24.32 -20.74 -8.47
N SER A 325 24.11 -20.72 -7.16
CA SER A 325 22.94 -21.36 -6.54
C SER A 325 22.38 -20.58 -5.34
N ILE A 326 21.08 -20.76 -5.11
CA ILE A 326 20.31 -20.09 -4.06
C ILE A 326 19.67 -21.16 -3.17
N ASN A 327 19.75 -20.98 -1.85
CA ASN A 327 19.16 -21.90 -0.88
C ASN A 327 17.67 -21.60 -0.67
N PHE A 328 16.85 -22.66 -0.70
CA PHE A 328 15.42 -22.63 -0.42
C PHE A 328 15.06 -23.68 0.62
N ILE A 329 14.00 -23.42 1.39
CA ILE A 329 13.38 -24.45 2.23
C ILE A 329 12.33 -25.16 1.38
N LEU A 330 12.57 -26.41 1.03
CA LEU A 330 11.67 -27.16 0.16
C LEU A 330 10.80 -28.12 0.94
N ASP A 331 9.55 -28.20 0.52
CA ASP A 331 8.59 -29.17 1.03
C ASP A 331 8.81 -30.53 0.36
N LYS A 332 9.24 -31.52 1.16
CA LYS A 332 9.27 -32.94 0.79
C LYS A 332 8.14 -33.68 1.47
N ILE A 333 7.74 -34.82 0.88
CA ILE A 333 6.82 -35.77 1.51
C ILE A 333 7.39 -36.15 2.89
N ASN A 334 6.74 -35.66 3.95
CA ASN A 334 7.03 -35.85 5.38
C ASN A 334 8.08 -34.94 6.07
N PHE A 335 8.90 -34.16 5.36
CA PHE A 335 9.89 -33.29 6.02
C PHE A 335 10.24 -32.05 5.18
N LEU A 336 10.91 -31.08 5.80
CA LEU A 336 11.48 -29.92 5.12
C LEU A 336 12.97 -30.11 4.92
N GLU A 337 13.49 -29.62 3.79
CA GLU A 337 14.92 -29.67 3.50
C GLU A 337 15.42 -28.32 3.00
N ASN A 338 16.54 -27.86 3.54
CA ASN A 338 17.24 -26.70 3.02
C ASN A 338 18.10 -27.17 1.83
N MET A 339 17.72 -26.76 0.62
CA MET A 339 18.31 -27.26 -0.62
C MET A 339 18.79 -26.11 -1.51
N SER A 340 19.96 -26.30 -2.10
CA SER A 340 20.56 -25.38 -3.06
C SER A 340 19.96 -25.61 -4.45
N ILE A 341 19.31 -24.60 -5.01
CA ILE A 341 18.64 -24.63 -6.32
C ILE A 341 19.43 -23.83 -7.36
N SER A 342 19.54 -24.37 -8.58
CA SER A 342 20.18 -23.69 -9.70
C SER A 342 19.35 -22.50 -10.20
N GLN A 343 20.01 -21.46 -10.71
CA GLN A 343 19.31 -20.32 -11.29
C GLN A 343 18.37 -20.74 -12.42
N GLU A 344 18.78 -21.70 -13.26
CA GLU A 344 17.94 -22.24 -14.34
C GLU A 344 16.58 -22.74 -13.84
N MET A 345 16.56 -23.58 -12.79
CA MET A 345 15.31 -24.09 -12.23
C MET A 345 14.44 -23.01 -11.60
N ILE A 346 15.06 -21.99 -10.98
CA ILE A 346 14.33 -20.82 -10.43
C ILE A 346 13.64 -20.06 -11.57
N LEU A 347 14.35 -19.84 -12.68
CA LEU A 347 13.81 -19.14 -13.84
C LEU A 347 12.73 -19.95 -14.57
N GLU A 348 12.87 -21.27 -14.65
CA GLU A 348 11.82 -22.16 -15.13
C GLU A 348 10.53 -22.01 -14.32
N VAL A 349 10.62 -22.07 -12.98
CA VAL A 349 9.45 -21.89 -12.12
C VAL A 349 8.89 -20.48 -12.23
N ASN A 350 9.73 -19.44 -12.25
CA ASN A 350 9.31 -18.06 -12.45
C ASN A 350 8.50 -17.91 -13.76
N SER A 351 8.92 -18.59 -14.84
CA SER A 351 8.25 -18.52 -16.14
C SER A 351 6.81 -19.04 -16.15
N LEU A 352 6.41 -19.86 -15.16
CA LEU A 352 5.04 -20.35 -15.02
C LEU A 352 4.05 -19.22 -14.75
N PHE A 353 4.51 -18.09 -14.20
CA PHE A 353 3.67 -16.97 -13.78
C PHE A 353 3.62 -15.82 -14.80
N LYS A 354 4.02 -16.04 -16.06
CA LYS A 354 4.08 -14.97 -17.10
C LYS A 354 2.74 -14.27 -17.38
N ASN A 355 1.63 -14.85 -16.96
CA ASN A 355 0.31 -14.24 -17.01
C ASN A 355 0.01 -13.34 -15.79
N HIS A 356 0.73 -13.50 -14.68
CA HIS A 356 0.61 -12.71 -13.46
C HIS A 356 1.82 -11.77 -13.34
N ILE A 357 1.66 -10.50 -13.68
CA ILE A 357 2.79 -9.57 -13.85
C ILE A 357 2.56 -8.25 -13.12
N LEU A 358 3.64 -7.48 -12.97
CA LEU A 358 3.56 -6.07 -12.67
C LEU A 358 3.46 -5.26 -13.96
N LYS A 359 2.36 -4.52 -14.11
CA LYS A 359 2.13 -3.61 -15.23
C LYS A 359 2.10 -2.16 -14.76
N GLY A 360 2.73 -1.29 -15.54
CA GLY A 360 2.76 0.15 -15.35
C GLY A 360 2.06 0.87 -16.50
N VAL A 361 1.35 1.95 -16.16
CA VAL A 361 0.68 2.83 -17.12
C VAL A 361 1.04 4.28 -16.81
N ILE A 362 1.43 5.02 -17.84
CA ILE A 362 1.69 6.45 -17.77
C ILE A 362 0.60 7.21 -18.53
N ASP A 363 -0.13 8.08 -17.83
CA ASP A 363 -0.99 9.09 -18.45
C ASP A 363 -0.15 10.35 -18.71
N ILE A 364 -0.10 10.80 -19.96
CA ILE A 364 0.55 12.04 -20.40
C ILE A 364 -0.55 13.05 -20.76
N GLY A 365 -1.02 13.76 -19.74
CA GLY A 365 -2.04 14.78 -19.88
C GLY A 365 -1.48 16.17 -20.24
N THR A 366 -2.41 17.07 -20.58
CA THR A 366 -2.13 18.49 -20.89
C THR A 366 -1.43 19.23 -19.74
N ASN A 367 -1.79 18.94 -18.50
CA ASN A 367 -1.24 19.64 -17.33
C ASN A 367 -0.25 18.80 -16.51
N SER A 368 -0.47 17.49 -16.43
CA SER A 368 0.27 16.60 -15.53
C SER A 368 0.48 15.24 -16.18
N CYS A 369 1.55 14.56 -15.78
CA CYS A 369 1.73 13.15 -16.04
C CYS A 369 1.46 12.34 -14.77
N ARG A 370 0.91 11.14 -14.92
CA ARG A 370 0.64 10.23 -13.80
C ARG A 370 1.22 8.86 -14.11
N LEU A 371 1.68 8.15 -13.08
CA LEU A 371 2.11 6.76 -13.14
C LEU A 371 1.20 5.93 -12.25
N PHE A 372 0.73 4.79 -12.78
CA PHE A 372 0.07 3.76 -12.00
C PHE A 372 0.76 2.41 -12.24
N ILE A 373 1.16 1.73 -11.17
CA ILE A 373 1.70 0.37 -11.19
C ILE A 373 0.77 -0.53 -10.40
N ALA A 374 0.41 -1.66 -10.99
CA ALA A 374 -0.41 -2.67 -10.35
C ALA A 374 0.07 -4.09 -10.67
N GLU A 375 -0.26 -4.99 -9.77
CA GLU A 375 -0.26 -6.43 -10.01
C GLU A 375 -1.49 -6.79 -10.84
N ILE A 376 -1.28 -7.46 -11.97
CA ILE A 376 -2.35 -7.84 -12.91
C ILE A 376 -2.26 -9.31 -13.32
N ILE A 377 -3.41 -9.92 -13.59
CA ILE A 377 -3.48 -11.24 -14.21
C ILE A 377 -4.10 -11.12 -15.62
N LYS A 378 -3.48 -11.80 -16.59
CA LYS A 378 -3.96 -11.94 -17.97
C LYS A 378 -4.70 -13.28 -18.12
N LYS A 379 -5.99 -13.24 -18.42
CA LYS A 379 -6.84 -14.42 -18.68
C LYS A 379 -7.65 -14.19 -19.96
N ASP A 380 -7.56 -15.07 -20.95
CA ASP A 380 -8.42 -15.06 -22.16
C ASP A 380 -8.60 -13.67 -22.82
N ASN A 381 -7.49 -12.96 -23.05
CA ASN A 381 -7.43 -11.58 -23.58
C ASN A 381 -8.03 -10.49 -22.69
N GLN A 382 -8.38 -10.79 -21.44
CA GLN A 382 -8.77 -9.83 -20.41
C GLN A 382 -7.61 -9.60 -19.43
N ILE A 383 -7.56 -8.39 -18.88
CA ILE A 383 -6.62 -8.01 -17.84
C ILE A 383 -7.44 -7.72 -16.58
N GLU A 384 -7.12 -8.45 -15.51
CA GLU A 384 -7.70 -8.28 -14.18
C GLU A 384 -6.67 -7.57 -13.29
N ILE A 385 -7.07 -6.48 -12.63
CA ILE A 385 -6.23 -5.80 -11.64
C ILE A 385 -6.38 -6.52 -10.31
N ILE A 386 -5.30 -7.09 -9.79
CA ILE A 386 -5.29 -7.82 -8.51
C ILE A 386 -5.03 -6.86 -7.35
N THR A 387 -3.93 -6.10 -7.45
CA THR A 387 -3.51 -5.19 -6.37
C THR A 387 -2.95 -3.90 -6.96
N PRO A 388 -3.50 -2.72 -6.62
CA PRO A 388 -2.82 -1.45 -6.90
C PRO A 388 -1.58 -1.35 -6.00
N LEU A 389 -0.41 -1.07 -6.59
CA LEU A 389 0.86 -1.05 -5.85
C LEU A 389 1.39 0.36 -5.69
N PHE A 390 1.32 1.20 -6.72
CA PHE A 390 1.94 2.52 -6.66
C PHE A 390 1.26 3.51 -7.61
N LYS A 391 1.00 4.73 -7.11
CA LYS A 391 0.55 5.87 -7.91
C LYS A 391 1.47 7.07 -7.65
N ASP A 392 1.87 7.77 -8.70
CA ASP A 392 2.62 9.03 -8.61
C ASP A 392 2.09 10.05 -9.64
N LEU A 393 2.29 11.34 -9.36
CA LEU A 393 1.83 12.45 -10.18
C LEU A 393 2.89 13.54 -10.21
N ASP A 394 3.15 14.08 -11.40
CA ASP A 394 4.04 15.22 -11.57
C ASP A 394 3.49 16.21 -12.62
N VAL A 395 3.78 17.49 -12.46
CA VAL A 395 3.13 18.57 -13.23
C VAL A 395 4.02 18.98 -14.41
N SER A 396 3.68 18.52 -15.61
CA SER A 396 4.43 18.78 -16.85
C SER A 396 4.06 20.09 -17.53
N ARG A 397 2.80 20.54 -17.42
CA ARG A 397 2.22 21.67 -18.19
C ARG A 397 2.49 21.53 -19.70
N LEU A 398 2.32 20.33 -20.24
CA LEU A 398 2.62 19.98 -21.62
C LEU A 398 1.90 20.88 -22.64
N GLY A 399 0.62 21.18 -22.40
CA GLY A 399 -0.20 21.98 -23.30
C GLY A 399 -0.21 23.49 -23.03
N LYS A 400 0.69 24.01 -22.19
CA LYS A 400 0.80 25.45 -21.92
C LYS A 400 0.99 26.23 -23.22
N ASN A 401 0.18 27.26 -23.46
CA ASN A 401 0.18 28.11 -24.66
C ASN A 401 -0.14 27.37 -25.99
N LEU A 402 -0.51 26.09 -25.95
CA LEU A 402 -0.75 25.30 -27.17
C LEU A 402 -1.88 25.90 -28.01
N ASN A 403 -2.92 26.45 -27.38
CA ASN A 403 -4.03 27.10 -28.07
C ASN A 403 -3.59 28.29 -28.93
N GLN A 404 -2.49 28.94 -28.55
CA GLN A 404 -1.96 30.12 -29.24
C GLN A 404 -0.93 29.73 -30.31
N THR A 405 -0.09 28.72 -30.03
CA THR A 405 1.07 28.38 -30.85
C THR A 405 0.83 27.23 -31.82
N GLY A 406 -0.12 26.33 -31.54
CA GLY A 406 -0.32 25.08 -32.29
C GLY A 406 0.79 24.03 -32.15
N VAL A 407 1.80 24.30 -31.30
CA VAL A 407 2.96 23.42 -31.05
C VAL A 407 3.22 23.26 -29.55
N LEU A 408 3.67 22.08 -29.14
CA LEU A 408 4.23 21.84 -27.81
C LEU A 408 5.57 22.56 -27.69
N SER A 409 5.74 23.38 -26.64
CA SER A 409 7.00 24.11 -26.41
C SER A 409 8.15 23.16 -26.04
N GLU A 410 9.38 23.51 -26.42
CA GLU A 410 10.57 22.73 -26.06
C GLU A 410 10.73 22.57 -24.54
N GLU A 411 10.49 23.64 -23.78
CA GLU A 411 10.51 23.64 -22.31
C GLU A 411 9.53 22.60 -21.72
N SER A 412 8.28 22.60 -22.21
CA SER A 412 7.25 21.65 -21.79
C SER A 412 7.59 20.20 -22.17
N ILE A 413 8.18 19.99 -23.34
CA ILE A 413 8.64 18.67 -23.80
C ILE A 413 9.77 18.15 -22.91
N GLU A 414 10.80 18.96 -22.65
CA GLU A 414 11.94 18.56 -21.81
C GLU A 414 11.52 18.25 -20.38
N LYS A 415 10.62 19.06 -19.81
CA LYS A 415 10.05 18.80 -18.49
C LYS A 415 9.30 17.46 -18.46
N THR A 416 8.48 17.20 -19.49
CA THR A 416 7.74 15.94 -19.61
C THR A 416 8.68 14.74 -19.75
N PHE A 417 9.76 14.86 -20.53
CA PHE A 417 10.78 13.82 -20.63
C PHE A 417 11.49 13.54 -19.30
N SER A 418 11.74 14.55 -18.48
CA SER A 418 12.31 14.38 -17.14
C SER A 418 11.37 13.56 -16.24
N ILE A 419 10.06 13.86 -16.29
CA ILE A 419 9.03 13.13 -15.54
C ILE A 419 8.92 11.68 -16.02
N ILE A 420 8.85 11.44 -17.35
CA ILE A 420 8.80 10.09 -17.91
C ILE A 420 10.05 9.28 -17.52
N LYS A 421 11.24 9.92 -17.51
CA LYS A 421 12.47 9.28 -17.05
C LYS A 421 12.40 8.86 -15.58
N LYS A 422 11.86 9.72 -14.71
CA LYS A 422 11.60 9.42 -13.30
C LYS A 422 10.66 8.21 -13.15
N PHE A 423 9.54 8.21 -13.88
CA PHE A 423 8.56 7.13 -13.86
C PHE A 423 9.14 5.81 -14.37
N LYS A 424 9.85 5.82 -15.50
CA LYS A 424 10.56 4.64 -16.01
C LYS A 424 11.50 4.04 -14.98
N LYS A 425 12.33 4.88 -14.34
CA LYS A 425 13.26 4.43 -13.29
C LYS A 425 12.53 3.77 -12.13
N LYS A 426 11.39 4.33 -11.70
CA LYS A 426 10.56 3.75 -10.63
C LYS A 426 9.97 2.40 -11.07
N SER A 427 9.38 2.32 -12.26
CA SER A 427 8.85 1.07 -12.83
C SER A 427 9.92 -0.02 -12.94
N ASP A 428 11.11 0.32 -13.43
CA ASP A 428 12.24 -0.62 -13.56
C ASP A 428 12.70 -1.13 -12.19
N SER A 429 12.81 -0.23 -11.20
CA SER A 429 13.21 -0.62 -9.84
C SER A 429 12.22 -1.57 -9.16
N MET A 430 10.94 -1.50 -9.54
CA MET A 430 9.88 -2.38 -9.04
C MET A 430 9.75 -3.68 -9.84
N GLY A 431 10.48 -3.84 -10.94
CA GLY A 431 10.38 -5.02 -11.80
C GLY A 431 9.13 -5.03 -12.68
N VAL A 432 8.60 -3.86 -13.07
CA VAL A 432 7.51 -3.77 -14.05
C VAL A 432 7.96 -4.37 -15.38
N THR A 433 7.25 -5.38 -15.85
CA THR A 433 7.58 -6.09 -17.10
C THR A 433 6.86 -5.51 -18.31
N GLU A 434 5.76 -4.79 -18.10
CA GLU A 434 5.01 -4.08 -19.13
C GLU A 434 4.77 -2.64 -18.69
N LEU A 435 5.42 -1.67 -19.36
CA LEU A 435 5.19 -0.24 -19.15
C LEU A 435 4.69 0.39 -20.43
N ILE A 436 3.47 0.92 -20.39
CA ILE A 436 2.82 1.61 -21.51
C ILE A 436 2.51 3.05 -21.14
N ALA A 437 2.36 3.90 -22.15
CA ALA A 437 1.88 5.26 -21.97
C ALA A 437 0.73 5.56 -22.90
N PHE A 438 -0.14 6.48 -22.49
CA PHE A 438 -1.06 7.14 -23.39
C PHE A 438 -0.98 8.65 -23.22
N ALA A 439 -1.28 9.38 -24.29
CA ALA A 439 -1.24 10.83 -24.34
C ALA A 439 -2.59 11.37 -24.80
N THR A 440 -3.01 12.48 -24.20
CA THR A 440 -4.37 13.02 -24.34
C THR A 440 -4.38 14.29 -25.21
N SER A 441 -5.28 15.23 -24.92
CA SER A 441 -5.61 16.38 -25.79
C SER A 441 -4.41 17.18 -26.27
N ALA A 442 -3.46 17.54 -25.38
CA ALA A 442 -2.30 18.35 -25.79
C ALA A 442 -1.49 17.72 -26.92
N THR A 443 -1.17 16.43 -26.81
CA THR A 443 -0.38 15.72 -27.84
C THR A 443 -1.19 15.49 -29.11
N ARG A 444 -2.50 15.26 -28.98
CA ARG A 444 -3.41 15.05 -30.11
C ARG A 444 -3.61 16.30 -30.95
N GLU A 445 -3.65 17.47 -30.32
CA GLU A 445 -3.91 18.76 -30.97
C GLU A 445 -2.65 19.41 -31.55
N ALA A 446 -1.47 19.08 -31.00
CA ALA A 446 -0.22 19.70 -31.42
C ALA A 446 0.30 19.16 -32.76
N THR A 447 0.76 20.07 -33.62
CA THR A 447 1.36 19.71 -34.92
C THR A 447 2.64 18.89 -34.78
N ASN A 448 3.41 19.09 -33.70
CA ASN A 448 4.61 18.31 -33.36
C ASN A 448 4.33 17.12 -32.42
N GLY A 449 3.07 16.75 -32.20
CA GLY A 449 2.67 15.68 -31.28
C GLY A 449 3.18 14.29 -31.68
N SER A 450 3.19 13.98 -32.98
CA SER A 450 3.72 12.70 -33.50
C SER A 450 5.21 12.55 -33.24
N THR A 451 6.00 13.60 -33.50
CA THR A 451 7.44 13.65 -33.21
C THR A 451 7.70 13.54 -31.70
N PHE A 452 6.88 14.19 -30.87
CA PHE A 452 6.97 14.06 -29.42
C PHE A 452 6.78 12.60 -28.95
N VAL A 453 5.79 11.89 -29.50
CA VAL A 453 5.52 10.48 -29.20
C VAL A 453 6.64 9.55 -29.67
N GLU A 454 7.16 9.78 -30.88
CA GLU A 454 8.29 9.02 -31.42
C GLU A 454 9.54 9.18 -30.53
N ASN A 455 9.78 10.40 -30.04
CA ASN A 455 10.88 10.67 -29.11
C ASN A 455 10.73 9.91 -27.78
N ILE A 456 9.51 9.70 -27.27
CA ILE A 456 9.31 8.89 -26.05
C ILE A 456 9.74 7.43 -26.29
N LYS A 457 9.34 6.86 -27.42
CA LYS A 457 9.73 5.50 -27.81
C LYS A 457 11.25 5.39 -27.95
N ASN A 458 11.88 6.31 -28.68
CA ASN A 458 13.32 6.26 -28.95
C ASN A 458 14.18 6.50 -27.69
N LYS A 459 13.76 7.40 -26.80
CA LYS A 459 14.53 7.76 -25.59
C LYS A 459 14.31 6.80 -24.42
N PHE A 460 13.10 6.25 -24.27
CA PHE A 460 12.70 5.51 -23.06
C PHE A 460 12.24 4.08 -23.33
N ASN A 461 12.11 3.68 -24.60
CA ASN A 461 11.52 2.40 -25.02
C ASN A 461 10.10 2.19 -24.45
N ILE A 462 9.30 3.27 -24.39
CA ILE A 462 7.91 3.22 -23.92
C ILE A 462 6.97 3.39 -25.10
N LYS A 463 6.10 2.40 -25.32
CA LYS A 463 5.04 2.50 -26.33
C LYS A 463 4.01 3.50 -25.85
N THR A 464 3.80 4.56 -26.63
CA THR A 464 2.88 5.66 -26.29
C THR A 464 1.76 5.74 -27.30
N LEU A 465 0.51 5.66 -26.84
CA LEU A 465 -0.68 5.82 -27.67
C LEU A 465 -1.21 7.24 -27.58
N VAL A 466 -1.51 7.89 -28.71
CA VAL A 466 -2.33 9.11 -28.69
C VAL A 466 -3.78 8.68 -28.76
N ILE A 467 -4.53 8.84 -27.67
CA ILE A 467 -5.90 8.33 -27.60
C ILE A 467 -6.92 9.39 -28.07
N PRO A 468 -7.98 8.99 -28.78
CA PRO A 468 -9.13 9.85 -29.03
C PRO A 468 -9.81 10.25 -27.71
N GLY A 469 -10.42 11.44 -27.67
CA GLY A 469 -11.11 11.89 -26.46
C GLY A 469 -12.26 10.97 -26.03
N GLU A 470 -12.96 10.34 -26.98
CA GLU A 470 -13.98 9.33 -26.64
C GLU A 470 -13.36 8.08 -26.01
N MET A 471 -12.13 7.69 -26.40
CA MET A 471 -11.46 6.58 -25.75
C MET A 471 -11.06 6.95 -24.32
N GLU A 472 -10.54 8.16 -24.09
CA GLU A 472 -10.26 8.69 -22.75
C GLU A 472 -11.50 8.67 -21.85
N ALA A 473 -12.63 9.16 -22.36
CA ALA A 473 -13.93 9.13 -21.70
C ALA A 473 -14.39 7.69 -21.37
N LYS A 474 -14.10 6.73 -22.26
CA LYS A 474 -14.44 5.31 -22.08
C LYS A 474 -13.58 4.65 -21.00
N LEU A 475 -12.27 4.95 -20.98
CA LEU A 475 -11.35 4.43 -19.98
C LEU A 475 -11.74 4.89 -18.57
N SER A 476 -12.03 6.19 -18.43
CA SER A 476 -12.51 6.78 -17.18
C SER A 476 -13.84 6.16 -16.71
N PHE A 477 -14.79 5.95 -17.63
CA PHE A 477 -16.05 5.28 -17.32
C PHE A 477 -15.85 3.83 -16.89
N ASN A 478 -15.04 3.06 -17.62
CA ASN A 478 -14.79 1.64 -17.31
C ASN A 478 -14.13 1.45 -15.94
N GLY A 479 -13.23 2.35 -15.53
CA GLY A 479 -12.63 2.35 -14.20
C GLY A 479 -13.66 2.49 -13.07
N ASN A 480 -14.84 3.07 -13.37
CA ASN A 480 -15.89 3.38 -12.41
C ASN A 480 -17.12 2.47 -12.51
N SER A 481 -17.52 2.07 -13.71
CA SER A 481 -18.72 1.27 -13.93
C SER A 481 -18.66 -0.12 -13.28
N ALA A 482 -17.46 -0.66 -13.06
CA ALA A 482 -17.26 -1.88 -12.28
C ALA A 482 -17.59 -1.71 -10.78
N LEU A 483 -17.50 -0.48 -10.25
CA LEU A 483 -17.78 -0.16 -8.85
C LEU A 483 -19.24 0.24 -8.61
N TYR A 484 -19.91 0.75 -9.64
CA TYR A 484 -21.29 1.24 -9.56
C TYR A 484 -22.17 0.45 -10.52
N HIS A 485 -22.97 -0.48 -9.98
CA HIS A 485 -23.93 -1.28 -10.76
C HIS A 485 -25.18 -0.49 -11.18
N GLU A 486 -25.36 0.73 -10.66
CA GLU A 486 -26.41 1.65 -11.09
C GLU A 486 -26.00 2.45 -12.34
N ARG A 487 -26.95 3.14 -12.97
CA ARG A 487 -26.67 4.04 -14.09
C ARG A 487 -25.89 5.27 -13.59
N ILE A 488 -24.73 5.54 -14.19
CA ILE A 488 -23.84 6.63 -13.78
C ILE A 488 -23.55 7.59 -14.94
N ALA A 489 -23.23 8.83 -14.58
CA ALA A 489 -22.56 9.80 -15.44
C ALA A 489 -21.16 10.05 -14.89
N THR A 490 -20.13 9.57 -15.58
CA THR A 490 -18.73 9.82 -15.22
C THR A 490 -18.31 11.16 -15.84
N ILE A 491 -17.76 12.05 -15.02
CA ILE A 491 -17.25 13.37 -15.42
C ILE A 491 -15.76 13.44 -15.06
N ASP A 492 -14.92 13.55 -16.08
CA ASP A 492 -13.49 13.86 -15.92
C ASP A 492 -13.21 15.28 -16.39
N VAL A 493 -12.68 16.12 -15.49
CA VAL A 493 -12.30 17.49 -15.84
C VAL A 493 -10.79 17.56 -15.98
N GLY A 494 -10.33 17.37 -17.21
CA GLY A 494 -8.92 17.42 -17.60
C GLY A 494 -8.39 18.84 -17.80
N GLY A 495 -7.13 18.91 -18.24
CA GLY A 495 -6.45 20.18 -18.55
C GLY A 495 -6.96 20.83 -19.83
N GLY A 496 -7.03 20.06 -20.92
CA GLY A 496 -7.44 20.55 -22.25
C GLY A 496 -8.88 20.19 -22.63
N SER A 497 -9.45 19.15 -22.02
CA SER A 497 -10.78 18.63 -22.33
C SER A 497 -11.53 18.22 -21.06
N THR A 498 -12.83 17.98 -21.22
CA THR A 498 -13.75 17.49 -20.20
C THR A 498 -14.52 16.32 -20.80
N GLU A 499 -14.39 15.15 -20.21
CA GLU A 499 -15.01 13.92 -20.67
C GLU A 499 -16.29 13.65 -19.90
N VAL A 500 -17.37 13.32 -20.61
CA VAL A 500 -18.65 12.93 -20.03
C VAL A 500 -19.11 11.63 -20.67
N THR A 501 -19.31 10.60 -19.84
CA THR A 501 -19.85 9.31 -20.26
C THR A 501 -21.05 8.95 -19.40
N ILE A 502 -22.19 8.62 -20.02
CA ILE A 502 -23.43 8.24 -19.33
C ILE A 502 -23.81 6.83 -19.76
N GLY A 503 -24.09 5.96 -18.80
CA GLY A 503 -24.51 4.59 -19.08
C GLY A 503 -24.55 3.70 -17.85
N SER A 504 -24.73 2.40 -18.08
CA SER A 504 -24.56 1.33 -17.11
C SER A 504 -23.32 0.51 -17.44
N TYR A 505 -22.95 -0.43 -16.57
CA TYR A 505 -21.81 -1.33 -16.78
C TYR A 505 -21.81 -2.03 -18.15
N GLU A 506 -22.99 -2.43 -18.64
CA GLU A 506 -23.12 -3.17 -19.90
C GLU A 506 -23.40 -2.30 -21.12
N ASN A 507 -23.82 -1.05 -20.94
CA ASN A 507 -24.29 -0.20 -22.04
C ASN A 507 -23.94 1.28 -21.84
N ILE A 508 -23.11 1.81 -22.74
CA ILE A 508 -22.81 3.25 -22.83
C ILE A 508 -23.87 3.92 -23.72
N GLU A 509 -24.63 4.83 -23.14
CA GLU A 509 -25.70 5.57 -23.83
C GLU A 509 -25.19 6.86 -24.48
N PHE A 510 -24.18 7.47 -23.86
CA PHE A 510 -23.57 8.71 -24.34
C PHE A 510 -22.11 8.75 -23.94
N ILE A 511 -21.27 9.21 -24.86
CA ILE A 511 -19.85 9.41 -24.63
C ILE A 511 -19.40 10.62 -25.44
N LYS A 512 -18.71 11.56 -24.77
CA LYS A 512 -18.19 12.76 -25.43
C LYS A 512 -16.98 13.29 -24.68
N SER A 513 -15.96 13.70 -25.43
CA SER A 513 -14.91 14.60 -24.93
C SER A 513 -15.18 16.00 -25.47
N PHE A 514 -15.48 16.91 -24.56
CA PHE A 514 -15.66 18.32 -24.82
C PHE A 514 -14.27 18.97 -24.83
N PRO A 515 -13.83 19.65 -25.91
CA PRO A 515 -12.48 20.23 -25.99
C PRO A 515 -12.34 21.54 -25.19
N ILE A 516 -12.79 21.51 -23.93
CA ILE A 516 -12.65 22.54 -22.90
C ILE A 516 -12.22 21.87 -21.59
N GLY A 517 -11.14 22.33 -20.98
CA GLY A 517 -10.64 21.86 -19.69
C GLY A 517 -10.17 23.01 -18.82
N VAL A 518 -9.62 22.72 -17.64
CA VAL A 518 -9.26 23.77 -16.66
C VAL A 518 -8.20 24.73 -17.17
N VAL A 519 -7.21 24.24 -17.93
CA VAL A 519 -6.13 25.08 -18.47
C VAL A 519 -6.69 25.96 -19.59
N LYS A 520 -7.42 25.36 -20.53
CA LYS A 520 -7.99 26.06 -21.68
C LYS A 520 -8.98 27.14 -21.27
N LEU A 521 -9.88 26.86 -20.33
CA LEU A 521 -10.82 27.85 -19.83
C LEU A 521 -10.10 29.00 -19.09
N THR A 522 -9.04 28.68 -18.34
CA THR A 522 -8.20 29.70 -17.67
C THR A 522 -7.52 30.60 -18.67
N GLU A 523 -6.88 30.05 -19.71
CA GLU A 523 -6.23 30.82 -20.78
C GLU A 523 -7.23 31.69 -21.58
N MET A 524 -8.46 31.22 -21.77
CA MET A 524 -9.48 31.94 -22.54
C MET A 524 -10.13 33.12 -21.80
N PHE A 525 -10.36 33.00 -20.48
CA PHE A 525 -11.17 33.98 -19.74
C PHE A 525 -10.47 34.62 -18.54
N PHE A 526 -9.44 33.99 -18.00
CA PHE A 526 -8.85 34.35 -16.70
C PHE A 526 -7.34 34.59 -16.79
N SER A 527 -6.85 35.04 -17.94
CA SER A 527 -5.49 35.55 -18.05
C SER A 527 -5.28 36.68 -17.03
N GLU A 528 -4.10 36.68 -16.40
CA GLU A 528 -3.70 37.71 -15.42
C GLU A 528 -4.63 37.85 -14.19
N GLU A 529 -5.29 36.76 -13.77
CA GLU A 529 -6.19 36.73 -12.60
C GLU A 529 -7.43 37.65 -12.72
N ASN A 530 -7.92 37.90 -13.94
CA ASN A 530 -9.10 38.73 -14.16
C ASN A 530 -10.42 38.02 -13.79
N TYR A 531 -10.71 37.89 -12.50
CA TYR A 531 -11.90 37.20 -11.95
C TYR A 531 -13.06 38.16 -11.59
N ASN A 532 -13.42 39.07 -12.50
CA ASN A 532 -14.56 39.97 -12.28
C ASN A 532 -15.91 39.32 -12.65
N GLU A 533 -17.02 39.97 -12.27
CA GLU A 533 -18.37 39.44 -12.53
C GLU A 533 -18.64 39.19 -14.02
N GLU A 534 -18.12 40.05 -14.90
CA GLU A 534 -18.32 39.95 -16.34
C GLU A 534 -17.60 38.74 -16.93
N THR A 535 -16.33 38.50 -16.54
CA THR A 535 -15.56 37.34 -17.01
C THR A 535 -16.14 36.04 -16.49
N LEU A 536 -16.54 35.99 -15.21
CA LEU A 536 -17.20 34.82 -14.61
C LEU A 536 -18.55 34.50 -15.27
N LYS A 537 -19.35 35.52 -15.57
CA LYS A 537 -20.63 35.35 -16.27
C LYS A 537 -20.41 34.88 -17.71
N SER A 538 -19.46 35.48 -18.41
CA SER A 538 -19.11 35.13 -19.78
C SER A 538 -18.59 33.70 -19.89
N SER A 539 -17.71 33.27 -18.98
CA SER A 539 -17.19 31.91 -18.94
C SER A 539 -18.30 30.89 -18.66
N ARG A 540 -19.24 31.19 -17.73
CA ARG A 540 -20.39 30.30 -17.46
C ARG A 540 -21.32 30.19 -18.66
N ASN A 541 -21.63 31.30 -19.33
CA ASN A 541 -22.47 31.28 -20.53
C ASN A 541 -21.81 30.49 -21.66
N TYR A 542 -20.49 30.65 -21.84
CA TYR A 542 -19.72 29.85 -22.78
C TYR A 542 -19.81 28.35 -22.48
N LEU A 543 -19.58 27.95 -21.22
CA LEU A 543 -19.67 26.56 -20.77
C LEU A 543 -21.08 25.98 -20.97
N LYS A 544 -22.15 26.73 -20.65
CA LYS A 544 -23.54 26.29 -20.87
C LYS A 544 -23.80 25.99 -22.34
N GLY A 545 -23.40 26.89 -23.23
CA GLY A 545 -23.48 26.67 -24.68
C GLY A 545 -22.67 25.45 -25.12
N PHE A 546 -21.49 25.25 -24.54
CA PHE A 546 -20.61 24.13 -24.85
C PHE A 546 -21.18 22.76 -24.44
N PHE A 547 -21.94 22.71 -23.35
CA PHE A 547 -22.53 21.49 -22.80
C PHE A 547 -24.00 21.26 -23.18
N THR A 548 -24.58 22.07 -24.08
CA THR A 548 -26.01 22.00 -24.48
C THR A 548 -26.47 20.59 -24.89
N GLU A 549 -25.61 19.77 -25.51
CA GLU A 549 -25.95 18.38 -25.86
C GLU A 549 -26.35 17.50 -24.66
N LEU A 550 -25.94 17.88 -23.44
CA LEU A 550 -26.25 17.18 -22.20
C LEU A 550 -27.64 17.53 -21.64
N ASP A 551 -28.32 18.57 -22.14
CA ASP A 551 -29.64 18.99 -21.64
C ASP A 551 -30.69 17.88 -21.75
N LYS A 552 -30.55 16.99 -22.75
CA LYS A 552 -31.41 15.79 -22.90
C LYS A 552 -31.36 14.83 -21.70
N PHE A 553 -30.32 14.93 -20.86
CA PHE A 553 -30.14 14.12 -19.65
C PHE A 553 -30.55 14.84 -18.36
N LYS A 554 -31.01 16.08 -18.41
CA LYS A 554 -31.29 16.91 -17.22
C LYS A 554 -32.27 16.26 -16.22
N ASN A 555 -33.29 15.58 -16.73
CA ASN A 555 -34.31 14.92 -15.91
C ASN A 555 -34.10 13.39 -15.80
N SER A 556 -32.96 12.88 -16.29
CA SER A 556 -32.67 11.45 -16.27
C SER A 556 -32.20 11.00 -14.88
N ASN A 557 -32.61 9.80 -14.47
CA ASN A 557 -32.11 9.19 -13.25
C ASN A 557 -30.75 8.52 -13.50
N PHE A 558 -29.71 9.05 -12.87
CA PHE A 558 -28.35 8.52 -12.81
C PHE A 558 -27.60 9.26 -11.70
N LYS A 559 -26.53 8.64 -11.20
CA LYS A 559 -25.60 9.22 -10.25
C LYS A 559 -24.42 9.86 -10.96
N ILE A 560 -24.01 11.06 -10.55
CA ILE A 560 -22.78 11.68 -11.11
C ILE A 560 -21.58 11.19 -10.31
N ILE A 561 -20.62 10.63 -11.03
CA ILE A 561 -19.30 10.25 -10.54
C ILE A 561 -18.28 11.22 -11.12
N GLY A 562 -17.70 12.07 -10.27
CA GLY A 562 -16.59 12.92 -10.63
C GLY A 562 -15.28 12.18 -10.42
N VAL A 563 -14.38 12.25 -11.40
CA VAL A 563 -13.06 11.65 -11.32
C VAL A 563 -11.95 12.69 -11.39
N ALA A 564 -10.73 12.25 -11.10
CA ALA A 564 -9.50 13.02 -11.26
C ALA A 564 -9.39 14.25 -10.32
N GLY A 565 -8.59 15.23 -10.76
CA GLY A 565 -7.95 16.20 -9.88
C GLY A 565 -8.85 17.25 -9.27
N THR A 566 -9.81 17.77 -10.03
CA THR A 566 -10.63 18.92 -9.61
C THR A 566 -11.56 18.54 -8.47
N VAL A 567 -12.23 17.40 -8.57
CA VAL A 567 -13.17 16.92 -7.54
C VAL A 567 -12.45 16.46 -6.28
N THR A 568 -11.32 15.75 -6.42
CA THR A 568 -10.51 15.29 -5.27
C THR A 568 -9.87 16.44 -4.50
N SER A 569 -9.46 17.51 -5.19
CA SER A 569 -8.96 18.74 -4.55
C SER A 569 -10.06 19.41 -3.71
N ASN A 570 -11.29 19.49 -4.22
CA ASN A 570 -12.41 20.07 -3.47
C ASN A 570 -12.71 19.30 -2.18
N VAL A 571 -12.66 17.95 -2.20
CA VAL A 571 -12.84 17.14 -0.97
C VAL A 571 -11.68 17.34 0.00
N SER A 572 -10.44 17.37 -0.50
CA SER A 572 -9.24 17.57 0.32
C SER A 572 -9.28 18.89 1.07
N ILE A 573 -9.80 19.95 0.45
CA ILE A 573 -9.97 21.28 1.05
C ILE A 573 -11.04 21.25 2.15
N VAL A 574 -12.20 20.64 1.88
CA VAL A 574 -13.29 20.50 2.85
C VAL A 574 -12.84 19.72 4.09
N LYS A 575 -12.08 18.65 3.88
CA LYS A 575 -11.52 17.82 4.95
C LYS A 575 -10.22 18.35 5.54
N LYS A 576 -9.68 19.47 5.02
CA LYS A 576 -8.39 20.08 5.43
C LYS A 576 -7.25 19.07 5.46
N LEU A 577 -7.19 18.20 4.46
CA LEU A 577 -6.17 17.15 4.38
C LEU A 577 -4.84 17.75 3.92
N SER A 578 -3.80 17.66 4.75
CA SER A 578 -2.44 18.09 4.38
C SER A 578 -1.73 17.11 3.44
N LYS A 579 -2.23 15.87 3.35
CA LYS A 579 -1.81 14.82 2.41
C LYS A 579 -3.03 14.15 1.81
N PHE A 580 -2.93 13.70 0.58
CA PHE A 580 -4.01 12.91 -0.05
C PHE A 580 -4.22 11.60 0.72
N ILE A 581 -5.44 11.35 1.19
CA ILE A 581 -5.83 10.10 1.87
C ILE A 581 -7.01 9.52 1.10
N GLU A 582 -6.76 8.45 0.34
CA GLU A 582 -7.73 7.90 -0.61
C GLU A 582 -9.07 7.53 0.06
N ASN A 583 -9.02 6.82 1.19
CA ASN A 583 -10.21 6.38 1.92
C ASN A 583 -11.07 7.53 2.47
N GLU A 584 -10.48 8.70 2.68
CA GLU A 584 -11.21 9.89 3.12
C GLU A 584 -11.89 10.63 1.96
N ILE A 585 -11.41 10.41 0.72
CA ILE A 585 -11.82 11.14 -0.47
C ILE A 585 -12.76 10.31 -1.35
N ASN A 586 -12.43 9.03 -1.55
CA ASN A 586 -13.20 8.14 -2.39
C ASN A 586 -14.62 7.97 -1.84
N LYS A 587 -15.61 7.95 -2.74
CA LYS A 587 -17.05 7.90 -2.44
C LYS A 587 -17.61 9.10 -1.65
N TYR A 588 -16.81 10.13 -1.37
CA TYR A 588 -17.33 11.36 -0.76
C TYR A 588 -18.30 12.06 -1.72
N THR A 589 -19.46 12.49 -1.22
CA THR A 589 -20.44 13.23 -2.01
C THR A 589 -20.31 14.72 -1.76
N LEU A 590 -19.86 15.46 -2.77
CA LEU A 590 -19.85 16.92 -2.77
C LEU A 590 -21.23 17.44 -3.19
N SER A 591 -21.78 18.37 -2.41
CA SER A 591 -22.96 19.13 -2.83
C SER A 591 -22.53 20.32 -3.68
N LYS A 592 -23.45 20.81 -4.52
CA LYS A 592 -23.31 22.05 -5.26
C LYS A 592 -22.99 23.24 -4.35
N VAL A 593 -23.62 23.28 -3.17
CA VAL A 593 -23.38 24.31 -2.14
C VAL A 593 -21.92 24.32 -1.70
N ILE A 594 -21.33 23.16 -1.41
CA ILE A 594 -19.92 23.05 -1.00
C ILE A 594 -18.98 23.50 -2.14
N LEU A 595 -19.30 23.16 -3.39
CA LEU A 595 -18.53 23.63 -4.55
C LEU A 595 -18.61 25.15 -4.72
N GLU A 596 -19.77 25.76 -4.45
CA GLU A 596 -19.95 27.22 -4.46
C GLU A 596 -19.17 27.90 -3.32
N GLU A 597 -19.20 27.32 -2.11
CA GLU A 597 -18.39 27.79 -0.97
C GLU A 597 -16.90 27.76 -1.26
N ASN A 598 -16.40 26.65 -1.84
CA ASN A 598 -15.02 26.52 -2.26
C ASN A 598 -14.67 27.54 -3.36
N LEU A 599 -15.53 27.72 -4.36
CA LEU A 599 -15.32 28.73 -5.41
C LEU A 599 -15.22 30.14 -4.83
N ASN A 600 -16.10 30.50 -3.89
CA ASN A 600 -16.05 31.80 -3.20
C ASN A 600 -14.76 31.97 -2.40
N LEU A 601 -14.30 30.92 -1.71
CA LEU A 601 -13.00 30.91 -1.05
C LEU A 601 -11.85 31.20 -2.02
N PHE A 602 -11.86 30.59 -3.22
CA PHE A 602 -10.80 30.79 -4.22
C PHE A 602 -10.82 32.21 -4.80
N LEU A 603 -12.01 32.74 -5.08
CA LEU A 603 -12.18 34.10 -5.61
C LEU A 603 -11.78 35.17 -4.59
N SER A 604 -11.90 34.88 -3.28
CA SER A 604 -11.50 35.79 -2.21
C SER A 604 -9.99 35.89 -1.96
N LYS A 605 -9.17 35.14 -2.71
CA LYS A 605 -7.73 34.98 -2.49
C LYS A 605 -6.94 35.24 -3.76
N SER A 606 -5.79 35.89 -3.64
CA SER A 606 -4.78 35.95 -4.70
C SER A 606 -4.18 34.57 -5.00
N LEU A 607 -3.50 34.39 -6.13
CA LEU A 607 -2.81 33.15 -6.47
C LEU A 607 -1.84 32.67 -5.37
N GLU A 608 -1.05 33.57 -4.79
CA GLU A 608 -0.09 33.25 -3.73
C GLU A 608 -0.77 32.81 -2.42
N GLU A 609 -1.97 33.33 -2.15
CA GLU A 609 -2.77 32.88 -1.01
C GLU A 609 -3.47 31.55 -1.30
N ARG A 610 -3.91 31.32 -2.54
CA ARG A 610 -4.50 30.03 -2.96
C ARG A 610 -3.48 28.89 -2.83
N LYS A 611 -2.21 29.11 -3.18
CA LYS A 611 -1.11 28.14 -2.99
C LYS A 611 -0.94 27.67 -1.55
N LYS A 612 -1.45 28.41 -0.57
CA LYS A 612 -1.35 28.11 0.87
C LYS A 612 -2.61 27.45 1.44
N ILE A 613 -3.65 27.23 0.63
CA ILE A 613 -4.87 26.55 1.07
C ILE A 613 -4.55 25.08 1.36
N ILE A 614 -4.82 24.63 2.59
CA ILE A 614 -4.63 23.23 2.99
C ILE A 614 -5.57 22.35 2.14
N GLY A 615 -5.01 21.32 1.52
CA GLY A 615 -5.73 20.40 0.62
C GLY A 615 -5.72 20.83 -0.84
N LEU A 616 -5.23 22.03 -1.18
CA LEU A 616 -5.00 22.45 -2.57
C LEU A 616 -3.53 22.29 -2.93
N GLU A 617 -3.25 21.52 -3.99
CA GLU A 617 -1.90 21.39 -4.51
C GLU A 617 -1.43 22.74 -5.11
N PRO A 618 -0.27 23.30 -4.71
CA PRO A 618 0.13 24.64 -5.11
C PRO A 618 0.19 24.87 -6.63
N ASN A 619 0.58 23.85 -7.41
CA ASN A 619 0.67 23.97 -8.87
C ASN A 619 -0.68 23.93 -9.59
N ARG A 620 -1.79 23.72 -8.85
CA ARG A 620 -3.18 23.80 -9.33
C ARG A 620 -3.91 25.08 -8.93
N ALA A 621 -3.29 25.92 -8.10
CA ALA A 621 -3.92 27.12 -7.55
C ALA A 621 -4.32 28.16 -8.62
N ASP A 622 -3.70 28.13 -9.79
CA ASP A 622 -3.99 28.97 -10.96
C ASP A 622 -5.23 28.50 -11.73
N VAL A 623 -5.49 27.19 -11.78
CA VAL A 623 -6.56 26.60 -12.60
C VAL A 623 -7.79 26.12 -11.80
N ILE A 624 -7.75 26.13 -10.46
CA ILE A 624 -8.81 25.57 -9.60
C ILE A 624 -10.17 26.26 -9.75
N ILE A 625 -10.17 27.57 -10.04
CA ILE A 625 -11.39 28.36 -10.27
C ILE A 625 -12.10 27.87 -11.53
N ALA A 626 -11.36 27.72 -12.64
CA ALA A 626 -11.89 27.19 -13.89
C ALA A 626 -12.48 25.78 -13.70
N GLY A 627 -11.79 24.92 -12.95
CA GLY A 627 -12.30 23.58 -12.63
C GLY A 627 -13.63 23.61 -11.87
N ASN A 628 -13.79 24.49 -10.89
CA ASN A 628 -15.05 24.64 -10.15
C ASN A 628 -16.18 25.16 -11.03
N LEU A 629 -15.89 26.13 -11.92
CA LEU A 629 -16.89 26.64 -12.86
C LEU A 629 -17.39 25.57 -13.83
N ILE A 630 -16.49 24.70 -14.33
CA ILE A 630 -16.86 23.56 -15.17
C ILE A 630 -17.79 22.60 -14.42
N LEU A 631 -17.40 22.18 -13.20
CA LEU A 631 -18.20 21.26 -12.39
C LEU A 631 -19.58 21.83 -12.05
N LEU A 632 -19.66 23.09 -11.60
CA LEU A 632 -20.92 23.74 -11.27
C LEU A 632 -21.83 23.88 -12.50
N THR A 633 -21.26 24.17 -13.67
CA THR A 633 -22.04 24.27 -14.91
C THR A 633 -22.56 22.91 -15.36
N LEU A 634 -21.76 21.85 -15.26
CA LEU A 634 -22.19 20.49 -15.56
C LEU A 634 -23.31 20.02 -14.63
N LEU A 635 -23.20 20.28 -13.33
CA LEU A 635 -24.27 19.99 -12.36
C LEU A 635 -25.57 20.72 -12.72
N GLU A 636 -25.47 21.98 -13.12
CA GLU A 636 -26.63 22.78 -13.54
C GLU A 636 -27.30 22.23 -14.82
N VAL A 637 -26.50 21.93 -15.84
CA VAL A 637 -26.98 21.39 -17.13
C VAL A 637 -27.62 20.00 -16.94
N LEU A 638 -27.00 19.15 -16.11
CA LEU A 638 -27.50 17.81 -15.82
C LEU A 638 -28.62 17.79 -14.76
N GLY A 639 -28.99 18.94 -14.18
CA GLY A 639 -30.06 19.03 -13.18
C GLY A 639 -29.77 18.27 -11.90
N LYS A 640 -28.52 18.28 -11.43
CA LYS A 640 -28.06 17.55 -10.24
C LYS A 640 -27.47 18.50 -9.19
N ASP A 641 -27.68 18.16 -7.92
CA ASP A 641 -27.15 18.92 -6.79
C ASP A 641 -25.92 18.28 -6.15
N PHE A 642 -25.55 17.07 -6.58
CA PHE A 642 -24.50 16.28 -5.95
C PHE A 642 -23.60 15.58 -6.97
N ILE A 643 -22.32 15.48 -6.63
CA ILE A 643 -21.32 14.69 -7.35
C ILE A 643 -20.59 13.80 -6.35
N THR A 644 -20.56 12.49 -6.64
CA THR A 644 -19.78 11.53 -5.85
C THR A 644 -18.38 11.45 -6.41
N VAL A 645 -17.36 11.57 -5.56
CA VAL A 645 -15.96 11.50 -5.98
C VAL A 645 -15.53 10.04 -6.08
N SER A 646 -14.82 9.70 -7.15
CA SER A 646 -14.12 8.44 -7.29
C SER A 646 -12.62 8.67 -7.50
N THR A 647 -11.82 7.80 -6.91
CA THR A 647 -10.36 7.79 -7.06
C THR A 647 -9.89 6.84 -8.16
N ASN A 648 -10.83 6.09 -8.77
CA ASN A 648 -10.61 5.39 -10.03
C ASN A 648 -10.79 6.36 -11.21
N ASP A 649 -9.81 6.43 -12.08
CA ASP A 649 -9.77 7.31 -13.24
C ASP A 649 -9.36 6.57 -14.53
N ASN A 650 -8.86 7.33 -15.50
CA ASN A 650 -8.39 6.80 -16.78
C ASN A 650 -7.19 5.84 -16.64
N LEU A 651 -6.45 5.83 -15.52
CA LEU A 651 -5.32 4.93 -15.29
C LEU A 651 -5.77 3.49 -15.05
N GLU A 652 -6.85 3.27 -14.29
CA GLU A 652 -7.45 1.94 -14.12
C GLU A 652 -7.94 1.40 -15.46
N GLY A 653 -8.60 2.25 -16.26
CA GLY A 653 -8.94 1.90 -17.64
C GLY A 653 -7.70 1.65 -18.51
N GLY A 654 -6.65 2.43 -18.34
CA GLY A 654 -5.38 2.27 -19.04
C GLY A 654 -4.69 0.95 -18.73
N MET A 655 -4.86 0.43 -17.51
CA MET A 655 -4.28 -0.85 -17.08
C MET A 655 -4.80 -2.03 -17.91
N VAL A 656 -6.06 -1.94 -18.37
CA VAL A 656 -6.68 -2.98 -19.20
C VAL A 656 -6.42 -2.80 -20.71
N LEU A 657 -5.72 -1.75 -21.14
CA LEU A 657 -5.32 -1.59 -22.54
C LEU A 657 -4.31 -2.67 -22.94
N THR A 658 -4.65 -3.45 -23.97
CA THR A 658 -3.71 -4.31 -24.70
C THR A 658 -3.23 -3.53 -25.94
N ILE A 659 -1.92 -3.50 -26.20
CA ILE A 659 -1.35 -2.69 -27.28
C ILE A 659 -0.44 -3.49 -28.19
#